data_AF-A0A9P8DN96-F1
#
_entry.id   AF-A0A9P8DN96-F1
#
_cell.length_a   1.000
_cell.length_b   1.000
_cell.length_c   1.000
_cell.angle_alpha   90.00
_cell.angle_beta   90.00
_cell.angle_gamma   90.00
#
_symmetry.space_group_name_H-M   'P 1'
#
loop_
_entity.id
_entity.type
_entity.pdbx_description
1 polymer ?
#
loop_
_entity_poly.entity_id
_entity_poly.type
_entity_poly.pdbx_seq_one_letter_code
_entity_poly.pdbx_strand_id
1 'polypeptide(L)'
;MSELDTTSGEGISDIEMGNIHRPLRRQDTARFALSTRSTFSTPLGRCNEANKQKIEEDDEVQRGKFRLEDLNIDVTQIISSLRSDLHFPVKEGYAMEDLPKFDDLTRYGITEDKERDLWEFEVHRLKDAASSVEPPFLEGDPVWFGQADTSGYNCLHRLAMQVSYAIDICIHDNELVMLEHEPRLANDTSYDIAHRRICKIFDQDQGSIRYKRRIKIDSHNDEALHDLLNYITAVLARLLMRSMNGKLWVDNCITVLAKFAAKCKIVGVDLPTAFEKTLQAHKDCQYRIAHESDVRGAQNAVEAIVSKSDDDRLAKQQKALQEDIDTSGARYFLEMDTFRHFISMLIESANVDLKWNEESEQKADIFETSTVIYHTGFDGKRTQLCQERDGNIGAASDQRVIDFAGVAFHIGLEIWEYLRQFDDREAPSYTTVTWSRKSFSESESTSRNTIKPHDTQVQLGNMKEIIGAMVPYMMYCGSFASALSTFANVVMTISDPSTPVRYYRQEPYLTTARINTSEYKRLRPPKVTGLARNVFETDMAKKARCGELNNQLQKKKFEVGQHWTIDEKAVIIQHGWYSYITLGVCAFMIAGGVAAIAIGEKANGVDPSNLTALAWAAAGFAMVFFKSLRVQDWPWRDFLRGRVVCRSVSEVVSVTRMHHQDLIAILLRMESRNVLHTRGPFNTLFSRKADDGFSIDVPLLTNTVIDGGYIFIRVDSNAGPALVALRTSNAGIYHSISQKDGLEDGEGFVCRDLIDATGLEVRGHDKPLPFYAISTNDLRWNRLLALRYLIASDTTVTTLATTATTALVETTSTAVAESTTTTEEPACVETQVVVNPGFDDSASSKSPWSGDGSIITDGANSAPNAISFVFSNGGGDAQISQTLTKLDGTYRLSYNWGVFSGVGVGAGFSCSITPKVGGDVLLGVYPGDYTGWIPESQTWSSAGNAVAQADLSLVLACSGEYDQLTINVDDITFTKLCGPQAS
;
A
#
# COMPACT_ATOMS: atom_id res chain seq x y z
N MET A 1 -27.93 46.14 -46.65
CA MET A 1 -27.99 46.68 -48.03
C MET A 1 -26.61 46.50 -48.65
N SER A 2 -26.55 46.12 -49.92
CA SER A 2 -25.35 46.09 -50.78
C SER A 2 -24.08 45.41 -50.21
N GLU A 3 -24.04 44.09 -50.34
CA GLU A 3 -23.21 43.36 -51.34
C GLU A 3 -22.55 44.22 -52.45
N LEU A 4 -21.42 43.87 -53.08
CA LEU A 4 -20.56 42.66 -53.05
C LEU A 4 -19.16 42.98 -53.68
N ASP A 5 -18.20 42.06 -53.53
CA ASP A 5 -17.03 41.81 -54.42
C ASP A 5 -15.95 42.90 -54.62
N THR A 6 -14.67 42.64 -54.98
CA THR A 6 -13.80 41.45 -55.24
C THR A 6 -12.32 41.98 -55.12
N THR A 7 -11.16 41.29 -55.05
CA THR A 7 -10.58 39.93 -54.79
C THR A 7 -9.03 40.13 -54.81
N SER A 8 -8.09 39.28 -54.36
CA SER A 8 -7.99 38.04 -53.54
C SER A 8 -6.49 37.70 -53.39
N GLY A 9 -6.04 36.94 -52.38
CA GLY A 9 -4.62 36.52 -52.30
C GLY A 9 -4.26 35.58 -51.14
N GLU A 10 -4.25 34.27 -51.44
CA GLU A 10 -3.55 33.16 -50.75
C GLU A 10 -3.39 33.19 -49.21
N GLY A 11 -4.20 32.35 -48.54
CA GLY A 11 -3.92 31.86 -47.18
C GLY A 11 -3.35 30.45 -47.22
N ILE A 12 -2.53 30.08 -46.23
CA ILE A 12 -2.04 28.71 -46.00
C ILE A 12 -2.55 28.25 -44.62
N SER A 13 -3.08 27.03 -44.62
CA SER A 13 -3.69 26.25 -43.53
C SER A 13 -3.33 26.60 -42.09
N ASP A 14 -4.36 26.64 -41.26
CA ASP A 14 -4.31 26.60 -39.79
C ASP A 14 -3.51 25.40 -39.26
N ILE A 15 -2.91 25.57 -38.08
CA ILE A 15 -2.39 24.48 -37.25
C ILE A 15 -3.06 24.62 -35.88
N GLU A 16 -3.97 23.68 -35.57
CA GLU A 16 -4.75 23.70 -34.34
C GLU A 16 -3.88 23.35 -33.12
N MET A 17 -3.90 24.20 -32.08
CA MET A 17 -3.27 23.86 -30.80
C MET A 17 -4.16 22.88 -30.02
N GLY A 18 -3.76 21.61 -30.00
CA GLY A 18 -4.50 20.52 -29.36
C GLY A 18 -4.60 20.66 -27.84
N ASN A 19 -5.84 20.70 -27.32
CA ASN A 19 -6.10 20.76 -25.88
C ASN A 19 -5.90 19.41 -25.19
N ILE A 20 -4.96 19.33 -24.24
CA ILE A 20 -4.69 18.12 -23.45
C ILE A 20 -5.37 18.24 -22.08
N HIS A 21 -6.59 17.70 -21.96
CA HIS A 21 -7.30 17.57 -20.68
C HIS A 21 -7.92 16.17 -20.52
N ARG A 22 -7.48 15.43 -19.49
CA ARG A 22 -8.16 14.24 -18.94
C ARG A 22 -8.26 14.38 -17.42
N PRO A 23 -9.45 14.17 -16.81
CA PRO A 23 -9.59 14.19 -15.35
C PRO A 23 -9.16 12.85 -14.75
N LEU A 24 -8.43 12.84 -13.63
CA LEU A 24 -8.15 11.61 -12.89
C LEU A 24 -8.15 11.78 -11.35
N ARG A 25 -8.39 10.62 -10.72
CA ARG A 25 -8.81 10.31 -9.35
C ARG A 25 -7.84 10.75 -8.23
N ARG A 26 -8.25 10.47 -6.98
CA ARG A 26 -7.71 10.99 -5.71
C ARG A 26 -6.83 9.93 -4.99
N GLN A 27 -5.89 9.28 -5.69
CA GLN A 27 -5.13 8.10 -5.21
C GLN A 27 -3.65 8.36 -4.83
N ASP A 28 -3.16 9.59 -4.92
CA ASP A 28 -1.72 9.88 -4.97
C ASP A 28 -1.03 10.05 -3.58
N THR A 29 -1.18 9.07 -2.68
CA THR A 29 -0.38 8.98 -1.42
C THR A 29 0.12 7.57 -1.07
N ALA A 30 -0.28 6.53 -1.80
CA ALA A 30 0.02 5.13 -1.43
C ALA A 30 0.97 4.37 -2.39
N ARG A 31 1.25 4.88 -3.60
CA ARG A 31 1.83 4.08 -4.71
C ARG A 31 3.35 4.13 -4.89
N PHE A 32 4.10 4.83 -4.05
CA PHE A 32 5.59 4.83 -4.08
C PHE A 32 6.18 3.79 -3.11
N ALA A 33 6.04 2.50 -3.43
CA ALA A 33 6.49 1.38 -2.57
C ALA A 33 7.13 0.19 -3.32
N LEU A 34 7.48 0.35 -4.60
CA LEU A 34 8.16 -0.66 -5.44
C LEU A 34 9.24 0.05 -6.28
N SER A 35 10.49 -0.41 -6.35
CA SER A 35 11.16 -1.53 -5.68
C SER A 35 12.54 -1.13 -5.11
N THR A 36 13.20 -2.07 -4.41
CA THR A 36 14.60 -1.92 -3.96
C THR A 36 15.36 -3.25 -4.14
N ARG A 37 15.47 -3.69 -5.39
CA ARG A 37 16.09 -4.99 -5.76
C ARG A 37 17.63 -4.94 -5.75
N SER A 38 18.25 -4.91 -4.57
CA SER A 38 19.71 -4.87 -4.44
C SER A 38 20.41 -6.15 -4.93
N THR A 39 20.92 -6.16 -6.16
CA THR A 39 21.65 -7.29 -6.76
C THR A 39 23.11 -7.37 -6.28
N PHE A 40 23.33 -7.85 -5.05
CA PHE A 40 24.67 -8.21 -4.57
C PHE A 40 25.03 -9.66 -4.92
N SER A 41 25.51 -9.87 -6.15
CA SER A 41 26.13 -11.14 -6.56
C SER A 41 27.61 -11.19 -6.19
N THR A 42 27.96 -11.88 -5.11
CA THR A 42 29.35 -12.27 -4.80
C THR A 42 29.46 -13.77 -4.49
N PRO A 43 30.56 -14.45 -4.88
CA PRO A 43 30.66 -15.91 -4.82
C PRO A 43 30.96 -16.46 -3.42
N LEU A 44 30.59 -17.73 -3.21
CA LEU A 44 30.69 -18.43 -1.92
C LEU A 44 32.12 -18.49 -1.34
N GLY A 45 32.28 -18.15 -0.05
CA GLY A 45 33.57 -18.39 0.63
C GLY A 45 33.74 -17.90 2.08
N ARG A 46 33.10 -18.55 3.06
CA ARG A 46 33.66 -18.73 4.43
C ARG A 46 33.95 -17.48 5.30
N CYS A 47 33.01 -16.52 5.42
CA CYS A 47 33.15 -15.34 6.30
C CYS A 47 31.87 -15.01 7.11
N ASN A 48 31.43 -15.88 8.03
CA ASN A 48 30.16 -15.69 8.77
C ASN A 48 30.29 -15.19 10.22
N GLU A 49 31.45 -15.30 10.87
CA GLU A 49 31.63 -14.81 12.26
C GLU A 49 32.04 -13.34 12.30
N ALA A 50 32.98 -12.92 11.45
CA ALA A 50 33.42 -11.51 11.36
C ALA A 50 32.29 -10.55 10.96
N ASN A 51 31.43 -10.94 10.02
CA ASN A 51 30.24 -10.14 9.66
C ASN A 51 29.23 -10.06 10.81
N LYS A 52 29.13 -11.11 11.65
CA LYS A 52 28.23 -11.08 12.79
C LYS A 52 28.73 -10.15 13.89
N GLN A 53 30.02 -10.22 14.25
CA GLN A 53 30.63 -9.27 15.18
C GLN A 53 30.53 -7.84 14.67
N LYS A 54 30.78 -7.59 13.38
CA LYS A 54 30.68 -6.23 12.82
C LYS A 54 29.24 -5.68 12.88
N ILE A 55 28.24 -6.50 12.57
CA ILE A 55 26.83 -6.11 12.72
C ILE A 55 26.49 -5.84 14.20
N GLU A 56 26.98 -6.67 15.13
CA GLU A 56 26.74 -6.49 16.57
C GLU A 56 27.48 -5.24 17.14
N GLU A 57 28.68 -4.90 16.64
CA GLU A 57 29.38 -3.64 16.95
C GLU A 57 28.64 -2.42 16.38
N ASP A 58 28.18 -2.48 15.13
CA ASP A 58 27.39 -1.40 14.51
C ASP A 58 26.04 -1.17 15.25
N ASP A 59 25.40 -2.24 15.78
CA ASP A 59 24.15 -2.18 16.56
C ASP A 59 24.36 -1.71 18.04
N GLU A 60 25.58 -1.79 18.58
CA GLU A 60 25.95 -1.14 19.85
C GLU A 60 26.28 0.34 19.65
N VAL A 61 27.06 0.69 18.61
CA VAL A 61 27.46 2.08 18.30
C VAL A 61 26.29 2.98 17.89
N GLN A 62 25.15 2.41 17.45
CA GLN A 62 23.94 3.16 17.09
C GLN A 62 22.99 3.50 18.26
N ARG A 63 23.28 3.13 19.52
CA ARG A 63 22.36 3.37 20.67
C ARG A 63 22.38 4.80 21.22
N GLY A 64 22.36 5.80 20.35
CA GLY A 64 22.12 7.19 20.74
C GLY A 64 20.67 7.39 21.20
N LYS A 65 20.48 7.75 22.47
CA LYS A 65 19.20 8.26 23.00
C LYS A 65 19.26 9.79 22.98
N PHE A 66 18.30 10.44 22.34
CA PHE A 66 18.21 11.91 22.31
C PHE A 66 18.24 12.52 23.72
N ARG A 67 19.00 13.60 23.88
CA ARG A 67 18.95 14.51 25.02
C ARG A 67 18.89 15.93 24.49
N LEU A 68 18.13 16.80 25.16
CA LEU A 68 18.03 18.20 24.76
C LEU A 68 19.37 18.95 24.95
N GLU A 69 20.19 18.50 25.90
CA GLU A 69 21.56 19.00 26.15
C GLU A 69 22.54 18.70 25.00
N ASP A 70 22.28 17.66 24.19
CA ASP A 70 23.12 17.27 23.06
C ASP A 70 22.73 18.00 21.75
N LEU A 71 21.64 18.80 21.75
CA LEU A 71 21.11 19.48 20.57
C LEU A 71 21.84 20.81 20.33
N ASN A 72 22.85 20.78 19.46
CA ASN A 72 23.52 21.99 18.97
C ASN A 72 22.90 22.49 17.65
N ILE A 73 22.42 23.73 17.62
CA ILE A 73 21.88 24.42 16.43
C ILE A 73 22.69 25.71 16.23
N ASP A 74 23.61 25.73 15.27
CA ASP A 74 24.39 26.94 14.96
C ASP A 74 23.59 27.91 14.09
N VAL A 75 22.85 28.79 14.75
CA VAL A 75 22.06 29.85 14.11
C VAL A 75 22.91 30.74 13.21
N THR A 76 24.17 31.01 13.58
CA THR A 76 25.07 31.86 12.76
C THR A 76 25.35 31.21 11.42
N GLN A 77 25.62 29.91 11.44
CA GLN A 77 25.90 29.13 10.24
C GLN A 77 24.64 28.91 9.41
N ILE A 78 23.49 28.65 10.04
CA ILE A 78 22.19 28.49 9.38
C ILE A 78 21.76 29.80 8.68
N ILE A 79 21.99 30.95 9.31
CA ILE A 79 21.76 32.26 8.68
C ILE A 79 22.70 32.45 7.47
N SER A 80 23.96 31.99 7.54
CA SER A 80 24.85 32.03 6.38
C SER A 80 24.41 31.12 5.21
N SER A 81 23.74 29.99 5.47
CA SER A 81 23.16 29.13 4.43
C SER A 81 21.80 29.61 3.91
N LEU A 82 21.21 30.67 4.46
CA LEU A 82 19.99 31.26 3.89
C LEU A 82 20.19 31.79 2.46
N ARG A 83 21.42 32.16 2.08
CA ARG A 83 21.78 32.57 0.71
C ARG A 83 22.73 31.60 -0.01
N SER A 84 22.50 30.29 0.12
CA SER A 84 23.19 29.28 -0.70
C SER A 84 22.98 29.44 -2.22
N ASP A 85 22.00 30.23 -2.65
CA ASP A 85 21.88 30.71 -4.04
C ASP A 85 23.07 31.60 -4.46
N LEU A 86 23.61 32.42 -3.55
CA LEU A 86 24.78 33.27 -3.83
C LEU A 86 26.11 32.53 -3.67
N HIS A 87 26.18 31.52 -2.78
CA HIS A 87 27.41 30.81 -2.48
C HIS A 87 27.14 29.40 -1.92
N PHE A 88 27.28 28.36 -2.74
CA PHE A 88 27.14 26.96 -2.33
C PHE A 88 28.51 26.25 -2.28
N PRO A 89 29.00 25.81 -1.11
CA PRO A 89 30.30 25.15 -1.00
C PRO A 89 30.22 23.69 -1.50
N VAL A 90 30.98 23.39 -2.55
CA VAL A 90 31.05 22.04 -3.14
C VAL A 90 32.20 21.24 -2.54
N LYS A 91 33.35 21.89 -2.35
CA LYS A 91 34.58 21.34 -1.75
C LYS A 91 35.33 22.40 -0.95
N GLU A 92 36.31 21.96 -0.15
CA GLU A 92 37.25 22.87 0.50
C GLU A 92 37.98 23.74 -0.55
N GLY A 93 37.76 25.05 -0.49
CA GLY A 93 38.30 26.03 -1.45
C GLY A 93 37.51 26.20 -2.76
N TYR A 94 36.39 25.49 -2.96
CA TYR A 94 35.55 25.59 -4.17
C TYR A 94 34.06 25.71 -3.85
N ALA A 95 33.46 26.81 -4.30
CA ALA A 95 32.03 27.07 -4.22
C ALA A 95 31.47 27.44 -5.60
N MET A 96 30.14 27.32 -5.73
CA MET A 96 29.37 27.81 -6.86
C MET A 96 28.63 29.09 -6.46
N GLU A 97 28.51 30.01 -7.41
CA GLU A 97 27.95 31.36 -7.23
C GLU A 97 26.83 31.57 -8.27
N ASP A 98 25.92 32.52 -8.01
CA ASP A 98 24.77 32.85 -8.88
C ASP A 98 23.87 31.66 -9.27
N LEU A 99 23.58 30.77 -8.30
CA LEU A 99 22.71 29.61 -8.47
C LEU A 99 21.21 29.97 -8.38
N PRO A 100 20.30 29.18 -9.02
CA PRO A 100 18.87 29.43 -8.97
C PRO A 100 18.28 29.43 -7.55
N LYS A 101 17.46 30.43 -7.26
CA LYS A 101 16.93 30.71 -5.93
C LYS A 101 15.58 30.03 -5.67
N PHE A 102 15.55 29.10 -4.72
CA PHE A 102 14.33 28.46 -4.24
C PHE A 102 13.65 29.24 -3.08
N ASP A 103 12.35 29.01 -2.89
CA ASP A 103 11.43 29.77 -2.01
C ASP A 103 11.42 31.28 -2.23
N ASP A 104 11.74 31.76 -3.43
CA ASP A 104 11.74 33.19 -3.74
C ASP A 104 10.43 33.89 -3.32
N LEU A 105 10.56 34.91 -2.47
CA LEU A 105 9.48 35.79 -2.04
C LEU A 105 9.38 37.06 -2.89
N THR A 106 10.37 37.34 -3.74
CA THR A 106 10.40 38.57 -4.56
C THR A 106 9.33 38.56 -5.64
N ARG A 107 9.07 37.39 -6.25
CA ARG A 107 7.86 37.10 -7.07
C ARG A 107 6.58 37.59 -6.39
N TYR A 108 6.47 37.45 -5.07
CA TYR A 108 5.28 37.81 -4.29
C TYR A 108 5.24 39.28 -3.86
N GLY A 109 6.32 40.06 -4.07
CA GLY A 109 6.37 41.51 -3.79
C GLY A 109 7.14 41.87 -2.52
N ILE A 110 7.95 40.95 -2.00
CA ILE A 110 8.89 41.18 -0.88
C ILE A 110 10.25 41.62 -1.45
N THR A 111 10.96 42.54 -0.80
CA THR A 111 12.34 42.91 -1.19
C THR A 111 13.34 41.88 -0.63
N GLU A 112 14.48 41.66 -1.30
CA GLU A 112 15.48 40.68 -0.84
C GLU A 112 15.95 40.89 0.60
N ASP A 113 16.14 42.15 1.03
CA ASP A 113 16.46 42.45 2.43
C ASP A 113 15.35 41.97 3.38
N LYS A 114 14.09 42.31 3.07
CA LYS A 114 12.95 41.93 3.93
C LYS A 114 12.68 40.42 3.89
N GLU A 115 12.98 39.75 2.79
CA GLU A 115 12.95 38.29 2.67
C GLU A 115 14.01 37.65 3.57
N ARG A 116 15.25 38.14 3.55
CA ARG A 116 16.29 37.69 4.48
C ARG A 116 15.87 37.92 5.93
N ASP A 117 15.39 39.12 6.26
CA ASP A 117 14.93 39.46 7.62
C ASP A 117 13.78 38.53 8.09
N LEU A 118 12.87 38.14 7.20
CA LEU A 118 11.80 37.17 7.48
C LEU A 118 12.35 35.74 7.66
N TRP A 119 13.31 35.31 6.85
CA TRP A 119 13.94 34.01 6.99
C TRP A 119 14.77 33.90 8.27
N GLU A 120 15.54 34.94 8.64
CA GLU A 120 16.27 35.02 9.91
C GLU A 120 15.32 34.94 11.11
N PHE A 121 14.19 35.66 11.08
CA PHE A 121 13.15 35.59 12.10
C PHE A 121 12.58 34.17 12.27
N GLU A 122 12.27 33.48 11.17
CA GLU A 122 11.79 32.08 11.22
C GLU A 122 12.87 31.11 11.72
N VAL A 123 14.14 31.27 11.34
CA VAL A 123 15.26 30.47 11.87
C VAL A 123 15.35 30.60 13.39
N HIS A 124 15.30 31.84 13.92
CA HIS A 124 15.30 32.07 15.37
C HIS A 124 14.11 31.39 16.05
N ARG A 125 12.89 31.61 15.55
CA ARG A 125 11.65 31.02 16.08
C ARG A 125 11.68 29.48 16.10
N LEU A 126 12.14 28.86 15.03
CA LEU A 126 12.22 27.40 14.91
C LEU A 126 13.31 26.81 15.82
N LYS A 127 14.47 27.48 15.94
CA LYS A 127 15.53 27.10 16.88
C LYS A 127 15.03 27.18 18.33
N ASP A 128 14.28 28.21 18.70
CA ASP A 128 13.74 28.36 20.06
C ASP A 128 12.66 27.31 20.35
N ALA A 129 11.77 27.03 19.40
CA ALA A 129 10.77 25.96 19.52
C ALA A 129 11.38 24.55 19.65
N ALA A 130 12.50 24.29 18.97
CA ALA A 130 13.22 23.01 19.03
C ALA A 130 14.08 22.85 20.30
N SER A 131 14.72 23.93 20.76
CA SER A 131 15.65 23.92 21.90
C SER A 131 14.97 24.14 23.26
N SER A 132 13.71 24.61 23.29
CA SER A 132 12.98 24.85 24.53
C SER A 132 12.70 23.57 25.32
N VAL A 133 12.71 23.67 26.65
CA VAL A 133 12.23 22.62 27.56
C VAL A 133 10.71 22.56 27.54
N GLU A 134 10.03 23.71 27.54
CA GLU A 134 8.56 23.80 27.51
C GLU A 134 8.02 23.36 26.14
N PRO A 135 6.86 22.68 26.07
CA PRO A 135 6.25 22.25 24.81
C PRO A 135 5.85 23.44 23.94
N PRO A 136 5.82 23.30 22.60
CA PRO A 136 5.20 24.29 21.73
C PRO A 136 3.72 24.39 22.06
N PHE A 137 3.16 25.60 22.04
CA PHE A 137 1.72 25.84 22.14
C PHE A 137 1.23 26.64 20.93
N LEU A 138 -0.06 26.51 20.59
CA LEU A 138 -0.67 27.36 19.57
C LEU A 138 -0.83 28.78 20.14
N GLU A 139 -0.43 29.79 19.38
CA GLU A 139 -0.56 31.20 19.77
C GLU A 139 -1.98 31.74 19.49
N GLY A 140 -2.17 33.07 19.47
CA GLY A 140 -3.45 33.70 19.14
C GLY A 140 -4.58 33.60 20.18
N ASP A 141 -5.71 34.25 19.91
CA ASP A 141 -6.90 34.24 20.79
C ASP A 141 -7.79 33.00 20.51
N PRO A 142 -8.28 32.27 21.55
CA PRO A 142 -9.25 31.20 21.37
C PRO A 142 -10.49 31.55 20.51
N VAL A 143 -10.93 32.81 20.53
CA VAL A 143 -12.07 33.31 19.75
C VAL A 143 -11.84 33.20 18.24
N TRP A 144 -10.59 33.31 17.75
CA TRP A 144 -10.27 33.22 16.32
C TRP A 144 -10.53 31.82 15.75
N PHE A 145 -10.30 30.78 16.55
CA PHE A 145 -10.46 29.38 16.14
C PHE A 145 -11.87 28.84 16.40
N GLY A 146 -12.60 29.41 17.38
CA GLY A 146 -13.98 29.04 17.71
C GLY A 146 -14.13 27.96 18.79
N GLN A 147 -15.36 27.44 18.96
CA GLN A 147 -15.70 26.43 19.97
C GLN A 147 -15.68 25.00 19.39
N ALA A 148 -15.71 23.98 20.25
CA ALA A 148 -15.65 22.56 19.89
C ALA A 148 -16.92 22.00 19.21
N ASP A 149 -17.45 22.72 18.21
CA ASP A 149 -18.69 22.44 17.50
C ASP A 149 -18.50 22.38 15.97
N THR A 150 -19.59 22.16 15.23
CA THR A 150 -19.58 22.11 13.76
C THR A 150 -19.02 23.39 13.12
N SER A 151 -19.15 24.55 13.76
CA SER A 151 -18.64 25.82 13.25
C SER A 151 -17.13 25.93 13.44
N GLY A 152 -16.61 25.60 14.64
CA GLY A 152 -15.17 25.58 14.90
C GLY A 152 -14.42 24.55 14.07
N TYR A 153 -14.98 23.35 13.87
CA TYR A 153 -14.38 22.34 12.99
C TYR A 153 -14.41 22.75 11.50
N ASN A 154 -15.40 23.54 11.06
CA ASN A 154 -15.37 24.16 9.74
C ASN A 154 -14.40 25.35 9.64
N CYS A 155 -14.14 26.08 10.74
CA CYS A 155 -13.10 27.10 10.82
C CYS A 155 -11.70 26.47 10.63
N LEU A 156 -11.40 25.41 11.38
CA LEU A 156 -10.17 24.62 11.22
C LEU A 156 -10.02 24.08 9.80
N HIS A 157 -11.08 23.51 9.21
CA HIS A 157 -11.05 23.04 7.83
C HIS A 157 -10.68 24.16 6.84
N ARG A 158 -11.29 25.34 6.96
CA ARG A 158 -10.99 26.51 6.11
C ARG A 158 -9.54 27.00 6.25
N LEU A 159 -8.97 26.97 7.45
CA LEU A 159 -7.54 27.26 7.67
C LEU A 159 -6.64 26.17 7.07
N ALA A 160 -6.96 24.90 7.29
CA ALA A 160 -6.21 23.75 6.76
C ALA A 160 -6.24 23.66 5.22
N MET A 161 -7.32 24.10 4.57
CA MET A 161 -7.37 24.25 3.11
C MET A 161 -6.47 25.38 2.61
N GLN A 162 -6.41 26.53 3.31
CA GLN A 162 -5.48 27.62 2.96
C GLN A 162 -4.02 27.18 3.10
N VAL A 163 -3.69 26.44 4.17
CA VAL A 163 -2.38 25.79 4.34
C VAL A 163 -2.09 24.86 3.16
N SER A 164 -3.02 23.99 2.77
CA SER A 164 -2.81 23.09 1.62
C SER A 164 -2.50 23.82 0.31
N TYR A 165 -3.18 24.93 0.00
CA TYR A 165 -2.89 25.68 -1.23
C TYR A 165 -1.56 26.43 -1.15
N ALA A 166 -1.18 26.90 0.03
CA ALA A 166 0.15 27.48 0.24
C ALA A 166 1.26 26.43 0.00
N ILE A 167 1.05 25.18 0.42
CA ILE A 167 1.93 24.05 0.09
C ILE A 167 1.95 23.80 -1.44
N ASP A 168 0.79 23.71 -2.09
CA ASP A 168 0.70 23.48 -3.54
C ASP A 168 1.47 24.56 -4.34
N ILE A 169 1.35 25.84 -3.96
CA ILE A 169 2.11 26.95 -4.56
C ILE A 169 3.62 26.82 -4.30
N CYS A 170 4.03 26.42 -3.08
CA CYS A 170 5.44 26.23 -2.75
C CYS A 170 6.08 25.06 -3.50
N ILE A 171 5.34 23.97 -3.73
CA ILE A 171 5.77 22.86 -4.59
C ILE A 171 5.89 23.36 -6.02
N HIS A 172 4.80 23.88 -6.61
CA HIS A 172 4.76 24.32 -8.01
C HIS A 172 5.87 25.34 -8.35
N ASP A 173 6.08 26.36 -7.52
CA ASP A 173 7.15 27.33 -7.73
C ASP A 173 8.57 26.71 -7.71
N ASN A 174 8.82 25.74 -6.83
CA ASN A 174 10.14 25.13 -6.67
C ASN A 174 10.40 24.06 -7.74
N GLU A 175 9.38 23.31 -8.17
CA GLU A 175 9.48 22.39 -9.32
C GLU A 175 9.70 23.15 -10.64
N LEU A 176 9.13 24.35 -10.82
CA LEU A 176 9.44 25.19 -11.98
C LEU A 176 10.93 25.56 -12.05
N VAL A 177 11.57 25.82 -10.90
CA VAL A 177 13.03 26.06 -10.84
C VAL A 177 13.83 24.80 -11.22
N MET A 178 13.35 23.61 -10.82
CA MET A 178 13.96 22.34 -11.24
C MET A 178 13.81 22.11 -12.75
N LEU A 179 12.60 22.28 -13.30
CA LEU A 179 12.30 22.10 -14.74
C LEU A 179 13.09 23.07 -15.63
N GLU A 180 13.35 24.29 -15.15
CA GLU A 180 14.10 25.30 -15.91
C GLU A 180 15.62 25.07 -15.90
N HIS A 181 16.19 24.57 -14.80
CA HIS A 181 17.65 24.54 -14.60
C HIS A 181 18.28 23.16 -14.50
N GLU A 182 17.57 22.13 -14.02
CA GLU A 182 18.05 20.74 -13.97
C GLU A 182 16.88 19.75 -14.15
N PRO A 183 16.25 19.71 -15.34
CA PRO A 183 15.04 18.91 -15.60
C PRO A 183 15.25 17.40 -15.47
N ARG A 184 16.48 16.91 -15.31
CA ARG A 184 16.76 15.49 -15.03
C ARG A 184 16.50 15.09 -13.58
N LEU A 185 16.40 16.07 -12.69
CA LEU A 185 16.11 15.89 -11.26
C LEU A 185 14.73 16.42 -10.87
N ALA A 186 14.01 17.10 -11.78
CA ALA A 186 12.66 17.59 -11.54
C ALA A 186 11.66 16.46 -11.25
N ASN A 187 10.61 16.76 -10.47
CA ASN A 187 9.63 15.78 -10.05
C ASN A 187 8.28 16.04 -10.75
N ASP A 188 8.22 15.69 -12.04
CA ASP A 188 7.06 15.89 -12.93
C ASP A 188 5.72 15.50 -12.28
N THR A 189 5.70 14.44 -11.46
CA THR A 189 4.49 13.98 -10.76
C THR A 189 4.05 14.96 -9.67
N SER A 190 4.98 15.50 -8.88
CA SER A 190 4.70 16.50 -7.85
C SER A 190 4.30 17.84 -8.45
N TYR A 191 5.00 18.23 -9.52
CA TYR A 191 4.65 19.35 -10.37
C TYR A 191 3.21 19.22 -10.93
N ASP A 192 2.88 18.11 -11.60
CA ASP A 192 1.58 17.88 -12.21
C ASP A 192 0.46 17.83 -11.18
N ILE A 193 0.70 17.27 -9.99
CA ILE A 193 -0.29 17.26 -8.90
C ILE A 193 -0.55 18.68 -8.42
N ALA A 194 0.49 19.45 -8.11
CA ALA A 194 0.36 20.83 -7.64
C ALA A 194 -0.29 21.73 -8.71
N HIS A 195 0.18 21.66 -9.96
CA HIS A 195 -0.37 22.41 -11.08
C HIS A 195 -1.86 22.10 -11.32
N ARG A 196 -2.24 20.81 -11.39
CA ARG A 196 -3.65 20.41 -11.56
C ARG A 196 -4.53 20.83 -10.36
N ARG A 197 -4.00 20.82 -9.13
CA ARG A 197 -4.71 21.36 -7.96
C ARG A 197 -4.95 22.87 -8.13
N ILE A 198 -3.92 23.65 -8.44
CA ILE A 198 -4.00 25.11 -8.66
C ILE A 198 -5.01 25.43 -9.77
N CYS A 199 -4.90 24.82 -10.96
CA CYS A 199 -5.80 25.07 -12.10
C CYS A 199 -7.24 24.58 -11.89
N LYS A 200 -7.48 23.62 -10.97
CA LYS A 200 -8.83 23.25 -10.53
C LYS A 200 -9.46 24.31 -9.61
N ILE A 201 -8.62 25.04 -8.87
CA ILE A 201 -9.02 26.02 -7.85
C ILE A 201 -9.19 27.43 -8.44
N PHE A 202 -8.29 27.84 -9.31
CA PHE A 202 -8.23 29.18 -9.89
C PHE A 202 -8.66 29.16 -11.36
N ASP A 203 -9.52 30.10 -11.74
CA ASP A 203 -9.91 30.38 -13.11
C ASP A 203 -8.97 31.46 -13.67
N GLN A 204 -8.05 31.08 -14.55
CA GLN A 204 -7.08 32.02 -15.09
C GLN A 204 -7.71 33.02 -16.08
N ASP A 205 -8.77 32.62 -16.79
CA ASP A 205 -9.43 33.46 -17.78
C ASP A 205 -10.33 34.52 -17.13
N GLN A 206 -10.89 34.20 -15.95
CA GLN A 206 -11.71 35.12 -15.14
C GLN A 206 -10.93 35.79 -14.00
N GLY A 207 -9.64 35.46 -13.81
CA GLY A 207 -8.81 35.96 -12.71
C GLY A 207 -9.40 35.71 -11.31
N SER A 208 -10.12 34.60 -11.12
CA SER A 208 -10.96 34.40 -9.93
C SER A 208 -10.99 32.97 -9.41
N ILE A 209 -11.37 32.78 -8.14
CA ILE A 209 -11.36 31.46 -7.50
C ILE A 209 -12.68 30.73 -7.81
N ARG A 210 -12.59 29.50 -8.34
CA ARG A 210 -13.71 28.62 -8.74
C ARG A 210 -14.54 28.07 -7.56
N TYR A 211 -14.25 28.46 -6.32
CA TYR A 211 -14.90 27.94 -5.11
C TYR A 211 -16.28 28.56 -4.84
N LYS A 212 -17.30 27.71 -4.77
CA LYS A 212 -18.67 28.07 -4.35
C LYS A 212 -18.81 28.46 -2.85
N ARG A 213 -17.73 28.37 -2.06
CA ARG A 213 -17.69 28.68 -0.62
C ARG A 213 -16.54 29.64 -0.32
N ARG A 214 -16.76 30.58 0.61
CA ARG A 214 -15.74 31.55 1.06
C ARG A 214 -14.64 30.84 1.86
N ILE A 215 -13.42 30.78 1.32
CA ILE A 215 -12.33 30.09 2.03
C ILE A 215 -11.85 30.86 3.28
N LYS A 216 -11.46 32.13 3.17
CA LYS A 216 -11.02 32.93 4.33
C LYS A 216 -12.08 32.96 5.44
N ILE A 217 -11.68 32.73 6.68
CA ILE A 217 -12.54 32.81 7.87
C ILE A 217 -12.96 34.26 8.13
N ASP A 218 -14.03 34.43 8.91
CA ASP A 218 -14.83 35.66 8.86
C ASP A 218 -14.26 36.83 9.71
N SER A 219 -13.29 36.57 10.59
CA SER A 219 -12.43 37.57 11.25
C SER A 219 -11.05 36.96 11.58
N HIS A 220 -10.01 37.78 11.68
CA HIS A 220 -8.65 37.37 12.11
C HIS A 220 -8.06 36.18 11.31
N ASN A 221 -8.37 36.10 10.02
CA ASN A 221 -7.97 34.96 9.18
C ASN A 221 -6.46 34.82 9.04
N ASP A 222 -5.78 35.96 8.90
CA ASP A 222 -4.39 35.98 8.49
C ASP A 222 -3.49 35.72 9.71
N GLU A 223 -3.90 36.24 10.87
CA GLU A 223 -3.37 35.91 12.19
C GLU A 223 -3.58 34.43 12.54
N ALA A 224 -4.81 33.92 12.42
CA ALA A 224 -5.11 32.50 12.73
C ALA A 224 -4.40 31.52 11.78
N LEU A 225 -4.19 31.90 10.52
CA LEU A 225 -3.40 31.13 9.55
C LEU A 225 -1.90 31.16 9.89
N HIS A 226 -1.37 32.33 10.26
CA HIS A 226 0.03 32.49 10.65
C HIS A 226 0.34 31.71 11.95
N ASP A 227 -0.58 31.70 12.90
CA ASP A 227 -0.43 30.94 14.16
C ASP A 227 -0.59 29.43 13.97
N LEU A 228 -1.48 28.98 13.08
CA LEU A 228 -1.56 27.57 12.69
C LEU A 228 -0.25 27.11 12.02
N LEU A 229 0.30 27.92 11.10
CA LEU A 229 1.59 27.66 10.45
C LEU A 229 2.75 27.72 11.47
N ASN A 230 2.76 28.69 12.39
CA ASN A 230 3.72 28.77 13.49
C ASN A 230 3.75 27.46 14.27
N TYR A 231 2.57 26.97 14.67
CA TYR A 231 2.43 25.81 15.52
C TYR A 231 2.81 24.49 14.80
N ILE A 232 2.30 24.26 13.58
CA ILE A 232 2.66 23.06 12.79
C ILE A 232 4.17 22.99 12.57
N THR A 233 4.80 24.10 12.17
CA THR A 233 6.25 24.13 11.90
C THR A 233 7.10 24.06 13.18
N ALA A 234 6.62 24.61 14.31
CA ALA A 234 7.29 24.47 15.62
C ALA A 234 7.30 23.02 16.13
N VAL A 235 6.15 22.32 16.05
CA VAL A 235 6.06 20.89 16.41
C VAL A 235 6.91 20.06 15.45
N LEU A 236 6.89 20.34 14.14
CA LEU A 236 7.71 19.65 13.14
C LEU A 236 9.21 19.84 13.39
N ALA A 237 9.69 21.07 13.63
CA ALA A 237 11.11 21.33 13.92
C ALA A 237 11.60 20.52 15.13
N ARG A 238 10.84 20.56 16.23
CA ARG A 238 11.12 19.81 17.45
C ARG A 238 11.12 18.29 17.21
N LEU A 239 10.27 17.80 16.31
CA LEU A 239 10.22 16.40 15.89
C LEU A 239 11.44 16.02 15.05
N LEU A 240 11.79 16.81 14.04
CA LEU A 240 12.96 16.56 13.18
C LEU A 240 14.27 16.53 13.99
N MET A 241 14.44 17.46 14.94
CA MET A 241 15.65 17.54 15.80
C MET A 241 15.70 16.43 16.86
N ARG A 242 14.55 15.87 17.26
CA ARG A 242 14.46 14.72 18.19
C ARG A 242 14.48 13.35 17.51
N SER A 243 14.34 13.32 16.18
CA SER A 243 14.34 12.09 15.37
C SER A 243 15.71 11.73 14.80
N MET A 244 16.54 12.72 14.41
CA MET A 244 17.87 12.46 13.84
C MET A 244 18.92 13.49 14.26
N ASN A 245 20.19 13.14 14.07
CA ASN A 245 21.38 13.94 14.31
C ASN A 245 22.29 13.94 13.06
N GLY A 246 23.12 14.96 12.95
CA GLY A 246 24.06 15.18 11.85
C GLY A 246 23.91 16.59 11.30
N LYS A 247 25.03 17.27 11.04
CA LYS A 247 25.07 18.67 10.62
C LYS A 247 24.20 18.94 9.38
N LEU A 248 24.35 18.10 8.35
CA LEU A 248 23.55 18.14 7.12
C LEU A 248 22.04 18.07 7.38
N TRP A 249 21.61 17.32 8.40
CA TRP A 249 20.19 17.21 8.77
C TRP A 249 19.71 18.45 9.53
N VAL A 250 20.45 18.88 10.56
CA VAL A 250 20.08 20.04 11.41
C VAL A 250 20.00 21.31 10.58
N ASP A 251 21.05 21.63 9.83
CA ASP A 251 21.20 22.91 9.14
C ASP A 251 20.15 23.06 8.04
N ASN A 252 20.02 22.06 7.15
CA ASN A 252 19.06 22.10 6.04
C ASN A 252 17.60 21.95 6.50
N CYS A 253 17.30 21.17 7.55
CA CYS A 253 15.94 21.10 8.08
C CYS A 253 15.47 22.46 8.58
N ILE A 254 16.29 23.18 9.37
CA ILE A 254 15.91 24.51 9.88
C ILE A 254 15.90 25.55 8.75
N THR A 255 16.90 25.55 7.87
CA THR A 255 16.98 26.46 6.69
C THR A 255 15.74 26.33 5.81
N VAL A 256 15.40 25.13 5.34
CA VAL A 256 14.28 24.92 4.42
C VAL A 256 12.93 25.12 5.13
N LEU A 257 12.77 24.67 6.38
CA LEU A 257 11.54 24.88 7.14
C LEU A 257 11.29 26.37 7.43
N ALA A 258 12.34 27.17 7.66
CA ALA A 258 12.23 28.62 7.84
C ALA A 258 11.78 29.32 6.56
N LYS A 259 12.44 29.04 5.42
CA LYS A 259 12.05 29.59 4.12
C LYS A 259 10.63 29.20 3.73
N PHE A 260 10.26 27.93 3.92
CA PHE A 260 8.93 27.39 3.66
C PHE A 260 7.85 28.03 4.54
N ALA A 261 8.12 28.21 5.84
CA ALA A 261 7.20 28.87 6.77
C ALA A 261 6.94 30.32 6.37
N ALA A 262 8.00 31.08 6.05
CA ALA A 262 7.88 32.45 5.55
C ALA A 262 7.08 32.51 4.25
N LYS A 263 7.38 31.63 3.28
CA LYS A 263 6.67 31.59 1.99
C LYS A 263 5.19 31.26 2.16
N CYS A 264 4.85 30.22 2.93
CA CYS A 264 3.47 29.84 3.20
C CYS A 264 2.66 30.98 3.85
N LYS A 265 3.27 31.73 4.78
CA LYS A 265 2.64 32.91 5.41
C LYS A 265 2.40 34.05 4.44
N ILE A 266 3.29 34.28 3.47
CA ILE A 266 3.11 35.32 2.44
C ILE A 266 2.03 34.90 1.42
N VAL A 267 2.14 33.72 0.80
CA VAL A 267 1.20 33.30 -0.25
C VAL A 267 -0.20 32.97 0.31
N GLY A 268 -0.29 32.50 1.56
CA GLY A 268 -1.56 32.19 2.22
C GLY A 268 -2.43 33.41 2.53
N VAL A 269 -1.83 34.60 2.66
CA VAL A 269 -2.57 35.86 2.92
C VAL A 269 -3.32 36.35 1.68
N ASP A 270 -2.75 36.18 0.49
CA ASP A 270 -3.40 36.56 -0.78
C ASP A 270 -3.30 35.45 -1.82
N LEU A 271 -3.97 34.34 -1.53
CA LEU A 271 -4.07 33.18 -2.41
C LEU A 271 -4.49 33.49 -3.86
N PRO A 272 -5.49 34.35 -4.17
CA PRO A 272 -5.82 34.64 -5.58
C PRO A 272 -4.67 35.31 -6.33
N THR A 273 -4.03 36.34 -5.77
CA THR A 273 -2.85 36.96 -6.42
C THR A 273 -1.63 36.03 -6.41
N ALA A 274 -1.50 35.13 -5.45
CA ALA A 274 -0.44 34.13 -5.45
C ALA A 274 -0.64 33.06 -6.55
N PHE A 275 -1.88 32.59 -6.77
CA PHE A 275 -2.23 31.69 -7.87
C PHE A 275 -1.96 32.34 -9.25
N GLU A 276 -2.39 33.59 -9.44
CA GLU A 276 -2.11 34.36 -10.65
C GLU A 276 -0.60 34.43 -10.94
N LYS A 277 0.21 34.78 -9.93
CA LYS A 277 1.67 34.90 -10.04
C LYS A 277 2.38 33.59 -10.34
N THR A 278 2.02 32.48 -9.69
CA THR A 278 2.67 31.19 -9.96
C THR A 278 2.26 30.62 -11.32
N LEU A 279 1.02 30.84 -11.76
CA LEU A 279 0.56 30.45 -13.11
C LEU A 279 1.15 31.33 -14.22
N GLN A 280 1.46 32.60 -13.95
CA GLN A 280 2.22 33.43 -14.87
C GLN A 280 3.68 32.97 -14.96
N ALA A 281 4.33 32.71 -13.82
CA ALA A 281 5.70 32.19 -13.80
C ALA A 281 5.85 30.85 -14.56
N HIS A 282 4.82 30.00 -14.51
CA HIS A 282 4.72 28.79 -15.35
C HIS A 282 4.69 29.11 -16.85
N LYS A 283 3.84 30.05 -17.31
CA LYS A 283 3.79 30.48 -18.72
C LYS A 283 5.12 31.06 -19.18
N ASP A 284 5.75 31.89 -18.34
CA ASP A 284 7.06 32.48 -18.64
C ASP A 284 8.16 31.41 -18.73
N CYS A 285 8.10 30.39 -17.87
CA CYS A 285 9.00 29.23 -17.88
C CYS A 285 8.82 28.38 -19.14
N GLN A 286 7.58 28.02 -19.51
CA GLN A 286 7.28 27.31 -20.76
C GLN A 286 7.79 28.07 -21.98
N TYR A 287 7.59 29.41 -22.00
CA TYR A 287 8.09 30.26 -23.07
C TYR A 287 9.62 30.21 -23.17
N ARG A 288 10.36 30.28 -22.05
CA ARG A 288 11.82 30.16 -22.04
C ARG A 288 12.30 28.78 -22.52
N ILE A 289 11.72 27.70 -22.00
CA ILE A 289 12.08 26.31 -22.38
C ILE A 289 11.87 26.09 -23.88
N ALA A 290 10.74 26.57 -24.44
CA ALA A 290 10.49 26.50 -25.88
C ALA A 290 11.57 27.24 -26.70
N HIS A 291 11.89 28.49 -26.32
CA HIS A 291 12.87 29.31 -27.05
C HIS A 291 14.31 28.79 -26.92
N GLU A 292 14.69 28.18 -25.80
CA GLU A 292 16.00 27.50 -25.68
C GLU A 292 16.08 26.23 -26.54
N SER A 293 14.97 25.51 -26.72
CA SER A 293 14.93 24.30 -27.54
C SER A 293 15.15 24.57 -29.04
N ASP A 294 14.73 25.73 -29.53
CA ASP A 294 15.03 26.20 -30.90
C ASP A 294 16.50 26.63 -31.08
N VAL A 295 17.16 27.10 -30.01
CA VAL A 295 18.56 27.56 -30.06
C VAL A 295 19.55 26.40 -29.93
N ARG A 296 19.22 25.34 -29.19
CA ARG A 296 20.03 24.12 -29.08
C ARG A 296 19.44 23.00 -29.92
N GLY A 297 19.65 23.11 -31.24
CA GLY A 297 19.00 22.30 -32.27
C GLY A 297 18.86 20.79 -31.99
N ALA A 298 17.61 20.39 -31.73
CA ALA A 298 17.02 19.07 -31.94
C ALA A 298 17.89 17.82 -31.65
N GLN A 299 18.04 17.48 -30.36
CA GLN A 299 18.15 16.07 -29.94
C GLN A 299 17.72 15.83 -28.48
N ASN A 300 16.95 14.77 -28.26
CA ASN A 300 16.72 14.08 -26.97
C ASN A 300 15.81 14.76 -25.91
N ALA A 301 14.79 15.54 -26.30
CA ALA A 301 13.82 16.12 -25.35
C ALA A 301 12.41 15.46 -25.32
N VAL A 302 12.00 14.73 -26.36
CA VAL A 302 10.58 14.31 -26.54
C VAL A 302 10.34 12.80 -26.33
N GLU A 303 11.34 11.93 -26.56
CA GLU A 303 11.18 10.47 -26.36
C GLU A 303 11.23 10.03 -24.87
N ALA A 304 11.56 10.92 -23.93
CA ALA A 304 11.65 10.59 -22.50
C ALA A 304 10.27 10.37 -21.81
N ILE A 305 9.18 10.81 -22.45
CA ILE A 305 7.84 10.89 -21.85
C ILE A 305 7.19 9.50 -21.64
N VAL A 306 7.76 8.42 -22.21
CA VAL A 306 7.20 7.06 -22.14
C VAL A 306 8.19 6.03 -21.57
N SER A 307 8.62 6.23 -20.31
CA SER A 307 9.10 5.12 -19.46
C SER A 307 8.69 5.32 -18.00
N LYS A 308 7.80 4.45 -17.49
CA LYS A 308 7.34 4.46 -16.09
C LYS A 308 7.99 3.32 -15.32
N SER A 309 9.02 3.63 -14.53
CA SER A 309 9.64 2.70 -13.57
C SER A 309 10.45 3.47 -12.52
N ASP A 310 10.02 3.46 -11.26
CA ASP A 310 10.74 4.13 -10.16
C ASP A 310 12.13 3.53 -9.89
N ASP A 311 12.31 2.23 -10.16
CA ASP A 311 13.62 1.54 -10.07
C ASP A 311 14.68 2.23 -10.94
N ASP A 312 14.28 2.75 -12.11
CA ASP A 312 15.19 3.44 -13.04
C ASP A 312 15.49 4.88 -12.59
N ARG A 313 14.59 5.51 -11.80
CA ARG A 313 14.82 6.85 -11.22
C ARG A 313 15.89 6.83 -10.14
N LEU A 314 15.81 5.87 -9.20
CA LEU A 314 16.83 5.73 -8.16
C LEU A 314 18.19 5.32 -8.75
N ALA A 315 18.18 4.47 -9.80
CA ALA A 315 19.39 4.11 -10.54
C ALA A 315 20.00 5.31 -11.29
N LYS A 316 19.18 6.19 -11.89
CA LYS A 316 19.64 7.46 -12.50
C LYS A 316 20.25 8.41 -11.48
N GLN A 317 19.63 8.59 -10.30
CA GLN A 317 20.20 9.37 -9.20
C GLN A 317 21.53 8.76 -8.71
N GLN A 318 21.59 7.45 -8.48
CA GLN A 318 22.83 6.75 -8.11
C GLN A 318 23.93 6.86 -9.18
N LYS A 319 23.56 6.85 -10.47
CA LYS A 319 24.52 7.02 -11.57
C LYS A 319 25.03 8.47 -11.66
N ALA A 320 24.19 9.47 -11.47
CA ALA A 320 24.61 10.86 -11.31
C ALA A 320 25.53 11.06 -10.09
N LEU A 321 25.26 10.39 -8.97
CA LEU A 321 26.17 10.31 -7.82
C LEU A 321 27.53 9.67 -8.16
N GLN A 322 27.62 8.86 -9.23
CA GLN A 322 28.82 8.08 -9.53
C GLN A 322 29.70 8.71 -10.61
N GLU A 323 29.16 9.59 -11.47
CA GLU A 323 29.88 10.08 -12.65
C GLU A 323 30.63 11.41 -12.45
N ASP A 324 30.10 12.44 -11.75
CA ASP A 324 30.90 13.65 -11.40
C ASP A 324 30.25 14.58 -10.33
N ILE A 325 30.05 14.13 -9.07
CA ILE A 325 29.49 15.00 -7.99
C ILE A 325 30.36 16.26 -7.76
N ASP A 326 31.67 16.10 -7.91
CA ASP A 326 32.69 17.00 -7.39
C ASP A 326 32.78 18.37 -8.08
N THR A 327 32.05 18.57 -9.19
CA THR A 327 32.18 19.72 -10.09
C THR A 327 30.86 20.25 -10.68
N SER A 328 29.73 19.57 -10.52
CA SER A 328 28.65 19.59 -11.52
C SER A 328 27.37 20.38 -11.21
N GLY A 329 27.22 20.98 -10.03
CA GLY A 329 26.04 21.79 -9.66
C GLY A 329 24.80 20.97 -9.30
N ALA A 330 24.63 19.78 -9.87
CA ALA A 330 23.58 18.81 -9.54
C ALA A 330 23.47 18.51 -8.02
N ARG A 331 24.57 18.63 -7.26
CA ARG A 331 24.57 18.52 -5.79
C ARG A 331 23.68 19.57 -5.11
N TYR A 332 23.70 20.82 -5.56
CA TYR A 332 22.85 21.89 -5.01
C TYR A 332 21.38 21.58 -5.25
N PHE A 333 21.02 21.24 -6.50
CA PHE A 333 19.66 20.87 -6.86
C PHE A 333 19.16 19.64 -6.09
N LEU A 334 20.00 18.60 -5.92
CA LEU A 334 19.66 17.40 -5.17
C LEU A 334 19.47 17.66 -3.66
N GLU A 335 20.36 18.43 -3.03
CA GLU A 335 20.21 18.80 -1.60
C GLU A 335 18.99 19.71 -1.39
N MET A 336 18.74 20.67 -2.29
CA MET A 336 17.54 21.50 -2.22
C MET A 336 16.27 20.66 -2.40
N ASP A 337 16.09 19.96 -3.53
CA ASP A 337 14.91 19.14 -3.81
C ASP A 337 14.60 18.17 -2.66
N THR A 338 15.59 17.38 -2.23
CA THR A 338 15.41 16.37 -1.16
C THR A 338 14.75 16.97 0.08
N PHE A 339 15.30 18.04 0.64
CA PHE A 339 14.76 18.64 1.87
C PHE A 339 13.41 19.34 1.61
N ARG A 340 13.21 19.92 0.43
CA ARG A 340 12.00 20.65 0.03
C ARG A 340 10.79 19.74 -0.17
N HIS A 341 10.98 18.69 -0.96
CA HIS A 341 9.97 17.69 -1.25
C HIS A 341 9.50 17.03 0.05
N PHE A 342 10.41 16.52 0.87
CA PHE A 342 10.04 15.84 2.11
C PHE A 342 9.47 16.75 3.19
N ILE A 343 9.95 18.00 3.36
CA ILE A 343 9.32 18.95 4.31
C ILE A 343 7.90 19.31 3.86
N SER A 344 7.68 19.50 2.55
CA SER A 344 6.34 19.74 1.98
C SER A 344 5.41 18.55 2.24
N MET A 345 5.86 17.32 1.99
CA MET A 345 5.12 16.09 2.29
C MET A 345 4.77 15.94 3.78
N LEU A 346 5.71 16.26 4.68
CA LEU A 346 5.50 16.14 6.14
C LEU A 346 4.48 17.15 6.65
N ILE A 347 4.50 18.38 6.13
CA ILE A 347 3.52 19.42 6.48
C ILE A 347 2.16 19.10 5.86
N GLU A 348 2.10 18.59 4.61
CA GLU A 348 0.83 18.12 4.04
C GLU A 348 0.25 16.97 4.87
N SER A 349 1.07 15.97 5.23
CA SER A 349 0.67 14.81 6.05
C SER A 349 0.10 15.24 7.41
N ALA A 350 0.77 16.16 8.12
CA ALA A 350 0.28 16.72 9.38
C ALA A 350 -1.01 17.56 9.22
N ASN A 351 -1.31 18.02 8.01
CA ASN A 351 -2.47 18.85 7.67
C ASN A 351 -3.66 18.05 7.08
N VAL A 352 -3.48 16.79 6.65
CA VAL A 352 -4.55 15.96 6.04
C VAL A 352 -5.79 15.89 6.94
N ASP A 353 -5.66 15.32 8.14
CA ASP A 353 -6.78 15.07 9.07
C ASP A 353 -7.24 16.33 9.84
N LEU A 354 -6.62 17.50 9.63
CA LEU A 354 -7.16 18.78 10.07
C LEU A 354 -8.36 19.21 9.20
N LYS A 355 -8.35 18.82 7.92
CA LYS A 355 -9.51 18.89 7.03
C LYS A 355 -10.53 17.80 7.39
N TRP A 356 -11.73 17.90 6.84
CA TRP A 356 -12.69 16.80 6.78
C TRP A 356 -13.14 16.63 5.33
N ASN A 357 -13.57 15.44 4.94
CA ASN A 357 -14.05 15.20 3.58
C ASN A 357 -15.44 15.85 3.35
N GLU A 358 -15.50 17.02 2.68
CA GLU A 358 -16.77 17.72 2.36
C GLU A 358 -17.76 16.86 1.55
N GLU A 359 -17.28 15.82 0.87
CA GLU A 359 -18.08 14.81 0.16
C GLU A 359 -18.62 13.70 1.10
N SER A 360 -18.54 13.87 2.42
CA SER A 360 -19.10 12.97 3.43
C SER A 360 -20.48 13.47 3.88
N GLU A 361 -21.42 12.56 4.08
CA GLU A 361 -22.71 12.89 4.71
C GLU A 361 -22.57 13.22 6.22
N GLN A 362 -21.41 12.90 6.81
CA GLN A 362 -21.11 13.18 8.21
C GLN A 362 -20.60 14.62 8.40
N LYS A 363 -21.07 15.30 9.44
CA LYS A 363 -20.61 16.64 9.79
C LYS A 363 -19.14 16.63 10.26
N ALA A 364 -18.46 17.76 10.07
CA ALA A 364 -17.07 18.02 10.48
C ALA A 364 -16.74 17.69 11.95
N ASP A 365 -17.73 17.71 12.83
CA ASP A 365 -17.67 17.48 14.27
C ASP A 365 -18.15 16.07 14.71
N ILE A 366 -18.40 15.14 13.78
CA ILE A 366 -18.79 13.76 14.08
C ILE A 366 -17.66 12.82 13.69
N PHE A 367 -16.65 12.64 14.56
CA PHE A 367 -15.56 11.70 14.29
C PHE A 367 -14.95 11.07 15.55
N GLU A 368 -14.27 9.95 15.32
CA GLU A 368 -13.31 9.33 16.24
C GLU A 368 -12.10 8.86 15.45
N THR A 369 -10.93 9.36 15.82
CA THR A 369 -9.63 8.84 15.38
C THR A 369 -8.93 8.17 16.57
N SER A 370 -8.20 7.09 16.32
CA SER A 370 -7.35 6.47 17.34
C SER A 370 -6.18 5.70 16.74
N THR A 371 -5.07 5.67 17.47
CA THR A 371 -3.86 4.93 17.08
C THR A 371 -3.26 4.20 18.28
N VAL A 372 -2.55 3.11 17.99
CA VAL A 372 -1.90 2.22 18.96
C VAL A 372 -0.58 1.70 18.42
N ILE A 373 0.47 1.75 19.23
CA ILE A 373 1.71 0.98 19.02
C ILE A 373 1.70 -0.17 20.02
N TYR A 374 1.76 -1.41 19.53
CA TYR A 374 1.82 -2.62 20.36
C TYR A 374 2.92 -3.58 19.87
N HIS A 375 3.38 -4.47 20.75
CA HIS A 375 4.35 -5.52 20.38
C HIS A 375 3.61 -6.76 19.84
N THR A 376 4.05 -7.27 18.69
CA THR A 376 3.48 -8.47 18.04
C THR A 376 3.82 -9.80 18.71
N GLY A 377 4.68 -9.82 19.74
CA GLY A 377 5.17 -11.06 20.37
C GLY A 377 6.19 -11.85 19.53
N PHE A 378 6.64 -11.31 18.41
CA PHE A 378 7.59 -11.97 17.51
C PHE A 378 8.80 -11.05 17.26
N ASP A 379 10.02 -11.58 17.42
CA ASP A 379 11.29 -10.90 17.07
C ASP A 379 11.45 -9.47 17.64
N GLY A 380 10.89 -9.20 18.83
CA GLY A 380 10.86 -7.85 19.45
C GLY A 380 10.02 -6.80 18.70
N LYS A 381 9.40 -7.15 17.56
CA LYS A 381 8.79 -6.18 16.64
C LYS A 381 7.51 -5.56 17.15
N ARG A 382 7.46 -4.23 17.07
CA ARG A 382 6.28 -3.41 17.30
C ARG A 382 5.54 -3.16 15.98
N THR A 383 4.24 -2.97 16.08
CA THR A 383 3.34 -2.63 14.98
C THR A 383 2.49 -1.44 15.41
N GLN A 384 2.33 -0.48 14.52
CA GLN A 384 1.37 0.61 14.67
C GLN A 384 0.11 0.29 13.89
N LEU A 385 -1.03 0.63 14.47
CA LEU A 385 -2.35 0.55 13.84
C LEU A 385 -3.12 1.85 14.11
N CYS A 386 -3.66 2.45 13.05
CA CYS A 386 -4.26 3.78 13.02
C CYS A 386 -5.66 3.71 12.41
N GLN A 387 -6.60 4.47 12.97
CA GLN A 387 -7.87 4.84 12.36
C GLN A 387 -7.86 6.36 12.19
N GLU A 388 -7.83 6.83 10.95
CA GLU A 388 -7.80 8.24 10.55
C GLU A 388 -9.19 8.90 10.70
N ARG A 389 -9.24 10.23 10.67
CA ARG A 389 -10.46 11.02 10.88
C ARG A 389 -11.52 10.75 9.81
N ASP A 390 -11.10 10.66 8.55
CA ASP A 390 -11.99 10.38 7.40
C ASP A 390 -12.43 8.91 7.31
N GLY A 391 -12.08 8.07 8.29
CA GLY A 391 -12.55 6.68 8.40
C GLY A 391 -11.62 5.61 7.79
N ASN A 392 -10.54 6.03 7.13
CA ASN A 392 -9.48 5.14 6.67
C ASN A 392 -8.82 4.41 7.85
N ILE A 393 -8.20 3.28 7.55
CA ILE A 393 -7.49 2.47 8.54
C ILE A 393 -6.16 2.05 7.95
N GLY A 394 -5.07 2.22 8.70
CA GLY A 394 -3.74 1.82 8.22
C GLY A 394 -2.81 1.34 9.31
N ALA A 395 -1.72 0.70 8.90
CA ALA A 395 -0.76 0.10 9.79
C ALA A 395 0.68 0.14 9.24
N ALA A 396 1.65 0.16 10.16
CA ALA A 396 3.08 0.16 9.88
C ALA A 396 3.80 -0.87 10.75
N SER A 397 4.92 -1.42 10.27
CA SER A 397 5.78 -2.34 11.05
C SER A 397 7.27 -2.25 10.71
N ASP A 398 7.68 -1.25 9.93
CA ASP A 398 9.09 -0.83 9.90
C ASP A 398 9.51 -0.25 11.26
N GLN A 399 10.67 -0.67 11.76
CA GLN A 399 11.18 -0.28 13.08
C GLN A 399 11.41 1.24 13.19
N ARG A 400 11.88 1.90 12.11
CA ARG A 400 12.15 3.34 12.15
C ARG A 400 10.86 4.15 12.09
N VAL A 401 9.86 3.71 11.34
CA VAL A 401 8.50 4.30 11.40
C VAL A 401 7.93 4.23 12.82
N ILE A 402 8.07 3.09 13.52
CA ILE A 402 7.63 2.99 14.92
C ILE A 402 8.44 3.92 15.84
N ASP A 403 9.76 4.05 15.63
CA ASP A 403 10.59 4.97 16.43
C ASP A 403 10.19 6.44 16.20
N PHE A 404 9.91 6.84 14.96
CA PHE A 404 9.48 8.20 14.61
C PHE A 404 8.05 8.52 15.07
N ALA A 405 7.09 7.59 14.91
CA ALA A 405 5.78 7.68 15.53
C ALA A 405 5.88 7.75 17.07
N GLY A 406 6.89 7.10 17.64
CA GLY A 406 7.25 7.19 19.06
C GLY A 406 7.72 8.59 19.48
N VAL A 407 8.63 9.22 18.73
CA VAL A 407 9.07 10.61 18.95
C VAL A 407 7.86 11.56 18.87
N ALA A 408 7.00 11.39 17.86
CA ALA A 408 5.77 12.17 17.72
C ALA A 408 4.85 12.01 18.94
N PHE A 409 4.65 10.78 19.42
CA PHE A 409 3.87 10.52 20.64
C PHE A 409 4.50 11.14 21.90
N HIS A 410 5.84 11.20 22.02
CA HIS A 410 6.49 11.86 23.16
C HIS A 410 6.29 13.39 23.15
N ILE A 411 6.40 14.02 21.98
CA ILE A 411 6.06 15.44 21.83
C ILE A 411 4.56 15.67 22.08
N GLY A 412 3.71 14.74 21.63
CA GLY A 412 2.28 14.69 21.94
C GLY A 412 1.99 14.66 23.43
N LEU A 413 2.66 13.78 24.20
CA LEU A 413 2.54 13.73 25.67
C LEU A 413 2.93 15.07 26.32
N GLU A 414 4.10 15.62 25.96
CA GLU A 414 4.57 16.91 26.48
C GLU A 414 3.54 18.02 26.25
N ILE A 415 2.85 18.02 25.11
CA ILE A 415 1.79 18.99 24.79
C ILE A 415 0.49 18.66 25.55
N TRP A 416 0.00 17.42 25.51
CA TRP A 416 -1.29 17.04 26.09
C TRP A 416 -1.33 17.14 27.62
N GLU A 417 -0.19 16.97 28.29
CA GLU A 417 -0.06 17.16 29.75
C GLU A 417 -0.08 18.63 30.17
N TYR A 418 0.14 19.58 29.24
CA TYR A 418 0.01 21.03 29.44
C TYR A 418 -1.38 21.59 29.04
N LEU A 419 -2.23 20.81 28.35
CA LEU A 419 -3.58 21.24 27.97
C LEU A 419 -4.48 21.39 29.20
N ARG A 420 -5.28 22.46 29.25
CA ARG A 420 -6.16 22.73 30.38
C ARG A 420 -7.40 21.85 30.30
N GLN A 421 -7.82 21.30 31.43
CA GLN A 421 -9.07 20.55 31.49
C GLN A 421 -10.25 21.53 31.47
N PHE A 422 -11.11 21.36 30.48
CA PHE A 422 -12.43 21.99 30.43
C PHE A 422 -13.35 21.37 31.49
N ASP A 423 -13.86 22.19 32.42
CA ASP A 423 -14.64 21.73 33.60
C ASP A 423 -16.12 22.21 33.58
N ASP A 424 -16.58 22.80 32.48
CA ASP A 424 -18.01 23.08 32.28
C ASP A 424 -18.74 21.79 31.87
N ARG A 425 -19.58 21.30 32.79
CA ARG A 425 -20.35 20.06 32.64
C ARG A 425 -21.67 20.23 31.90
N GLU A 426 -22.08 21.47 31.61
CA GLU A 426 -23.33 21.80 30.92
C GLU A 426 -23.10 22.21 29.46
N ALA A 427 -21.84 22.41 29.05
CA ALA A 427 -21.48 22.79 27.69
C ALA A 427 -22.05 21.83 26.61
N PRO A 428 -22.63 22.37 25.52
CA PRO A 428 -23.32 21.57 24.52
C PRO A 428 -22.38 20.69 23.71
N SER A 429 -21.13 21.12 23.47
CA SER A 429 -20.15 20.41 22.64
C SER A 429 -18.75 20.50 23.23
N TYR A 430 -18.03 19.39 23.19
CA TYR A 430 -16.62 19.26 23.60
C TYR A 430 -15.93 18.15 22.79
N THR A 431 -14.61 18.14 22.81
CA THR A 431 -13.77 17.04 22.29
C THR A 431 -12.94 16.43 23.41
N THR A 432 -12.70 15.13 23.37
CA THR A 432 -11.90 14.41 24.37
C THR A 432 -10.67 13.80 23.72
N VAL A 433 -9.52 14.07 24.32
CA VAL A 433 -8.26 13.39 24.03
C VAL A 433 -8.06 12.35 25.14
N THR A 434 -7.64 11.15 24.78
CA THR A 434 -7.33 10.07 25.73
C THR A 434 -6.05 9.39 25.32
N TRP A 435 -5.13 9.20 26.26
CA TRP A 435 -3.83 8.58 26.03
C TRP A 435 -3.40 7.68 27.19
N SER A 436 -2.54 6.71 26.87
CA SER A 436 -1.80 5.97 27.88
C SER A 436 -0.49 5.41 27.31
N ARG A 437 0.48 5.22 28.20
CA ARG A 437 1.84 4.72 27.93
C ARG A 437 2.17 3.64 28.96
N LYS A 438 2.68 2.49 28.51
CA LYS A 438 3.39 1.54 29.38
C LYS A 438 4.79 1.27 28.82
N SER A 439 5.80 1.51 29.65
CA SER A 439 7.18 1.06 29.40
C SER A 439 7.31 -0.44 29.63
N PHE A 440 8.23 -1.08 28.91
CA PHE A 440 8.65 -2.46 29.18
C PHE A 440 9.84 -2.44 30.16
N SER A 441 9.60 -2.11 31.43
CA SER A 441 10.59 -2.34 32.48
C SER A 441 10.65 -3.82 32.83
N GLU A 442 11.85 -4.39 32.87
CA GLU A 442 12.09 -5.74 33.39
C GLU A 442 11.59 -5.86 34.86
N SER A 443 11.29 -7.09 35.30
CA SER A 443 10.93 -7.46 36.69
C SER A 443 9.47 -7.32 37.22
N GLU A 444 8.43 -7.24 36.37
CA GLU A 444 7.03 -7.54 36.81
C GLU A 444 6.65 -9.04 36.79
N SER A 445 7.63 -9.93 36.95
CA SER A 445 7.42 -11.38 37.05
C SER A 445 6.94 -11.81 38.45
N THR A 446 5.62 -11.75 38.72
CA THR A 446 4.85 -12.75 39.54
C THR A 446 3.39 -12.36 39.82
N SER A 447 3.04 -11.07 39.83
CA SER A 447 1.71 -10.60 40.24
C SER A 447 0.64 -10.83 39.16
N ARG A 448 -0.37 -11.67 39.45
CA ARG A 448 -1.59 -11.83 38.61
C ARG A 448 -2.62 -10.70 38.79
N ASN A 449 -2.29 -9.62 39.50
CA ASN A 449 -3.22 -8.51 39.69
C ASN A 449 -3.35 -7.69 38.41
N THR A 450 -4.59 -7.53 37.94
CA THR A 450 -4.93 -6.72 36.77
C THR A 450 -4.82 -5.23 37.10
N ILE A 451 -3.58 -4.71 37.09
CA ILE A 451 -3.31 -3.27 37.04
C ILE A 451 -3.96 -2.73 35.76
N LYS A 452 -5.04 -1.98 35.92
CA LYS A 452 -5.69 -1.28 34.81
C LYS A 452 -4.72 -0.19 34.32
N PRO A 453 -4.61 0.06 32.99
CA PRO A 453 -4.04 1.32 32.56
C PRO A 453 -4.87 2.45 33.16
N HIS A 454 -4.21 3.43 33.77
CA HIS A 454 -4.83 4.72 34.02
C HIS A 454 -4.81 5.45 32.68
N ASP A 455 -5.91 5.32 31.92
CA ASP A 455 -6.12 6.11 30.72
C ASP A 455 -6.30 7.57 31.11
N THR A 456 -5.28 8.39 30.87
CA THR A 456 -5.34 9.84 31.08
C THR A 456 -6.24 10.43 30.00
N GLN A 457 -7.14 11.32 30.39
CA GLN A 457 -8.05 12.01 29.47
C GLN A 457 -8.15 13.48 29.82
N VAL A 458 -8.26 14.32 28.80
CA VAL A 458 -8.62 15.74 28.93
C VAL A 458 -9.83 16.03 28.05
N GLN A 459 -10.73 16.88 28.52
CA GLN A 459 -11.83 17.43 27.72
C GLN A 459 -11.48 18.86 27.35
N LEU A 460 -11.77 19.24 26.10
CA LEU A 460 -11.40 20.51 25.48
C LEU A 460 -12.66 21.12 24.85
N GLY A 461 -12.96 22.38 25.19
CA GLY A 461 -14.17 23.08 24.74
C GLY A 461 -13.96 24.10 23.62
N ASN A 462 -12.72 24.53 23.38
CA ASN A 462 -12.36 25.50 22.35
C ASN A 462 -11.43 24.88 21.29
N MET A 463 -11.46 25.41 20.08
CA MET A 463 -10.68 24.89 18.97
C MET A 463 -9.17 25.14 19.13
N LYS A 464 -8.74 26.15 19.88
CA LYS A 464 -7.32 26.42 20.10
C LYS A 464 -6.62 25.24 20.79
N GLU A 465 -7.17 24.76 21.88
CA GLU A 465 -6.64 23.59 22.61
C GLU A 465 -6.82 22.29 21.80
N ILE A 466 -7.90 22.17 21.02
CA ILE A 466 -8.14 21.01 20.14
C ILE A 466 -7.12 20.93 19.01
N ILE A 467 -6.79 22.04 18.35
CA ILE A 467 -5.71 22.11 17.35
C ILE A 467 -4.37 21.80 18.03
N GLY A 468 -4.17 22.35 19.23
CA GLY A 468 -3.08 21.99 20.14
C GLY A 468 -2.90 20.47 20.27
N ALA A 469 -3.97 19.74 20.56
CA ALA A 469 -3.94 18.29 20.65
C ALA A 469 -3.79 17.58 19.30
N MET A 470 -4.47 18.07 18.25
CA MET A 470 -4.60 17.37 16.96
C MET A 470 -3.30 17.38 16.14
N VAL A 471 -2.54 18.50 16.09
CA VAL A 471 -1.30 18.57 15.28
C VAL A 471 -0.26 17.49 15.65
N PRO A 472 0.21 17.37 16.91
CA PRO A 472 1.13 16.29 17.28
C PRO A 472 0.49 14.90 17.18
N TYR A 473 -0.84 14.81 17.33
CA TYR A 473 -1.57 13.57 17.11
C TYR A 473 -1.54 13.13 15.63
N MET A 474 -1.62 14.03 14.63
CA MET A 474 -1.48 13.68 13.20
C MET A 474 -0.03 13.38 12.79
N MET A 475 0.96 13.88 13.54
CA MET A 475 2.35 13.44 13.39
C MET A 475 2.58 12.04 13.99
N TYR A 476 1.76 11.63 14.96
CA TYR A 476 1.75 10.27 15.52
C TYR A 476 0.92 9.29 14.69
N CYS A 477 -0.26 9.70 14.21
CA CYS A 477 -1.26 8.85 13.54
C CYS A 477 -1.31 9.12 12.03
N GLY A 478 -0.98 8.12 11.21
CA GLY A 478 -1.12 8.17 9.76
C GLY A 478 0.20 7.96 9.01
N SER A 479 0.28 8.47 7.78
CA SER A 479 1.44 8.36 6.91
C SER A 479 2.65 9.24 7.29
N PHE A 480 2.52 10.15 8.25
CA PHE A 480 3.58 11.11 8.62
C PHE A 480 4.91 10.43 9.00
N ALA A 481 4.86 9.46 9.93
CA ALA A 481 6.06 8.74 10.37
C ALA A 481 6.66 7.86 9.25
N SER A 482 5.85 7.49 8.26
CA SER A 482 6.27 6.79 7.04
C SER A 482 7.04 7.73 6.11
N ALA A 483 6.49 8.90 5.80
CA ALA A 483 7.18 9.94 5.03
C ALA A 483 8.52 10.33 5.67
N LEU A 484 8.59 10.44 7.00
CA LEU A 484 9.83 10.72 7.71
C LEU A 484 10.84 9.57 7.64
N SER A 485 10.41 8.31 7.63
CA SER A 485 11.31 7.16 7.42
C SER A 485 11.92 7.16 6.01
N THR A 486 11.14 7.53 4.99
CA THR A 486 11.64 7.73 3.62
C THR A 486 12.63 8.90 3.53
N PHE A 487 12.29 10.07 4.08
CA PHE A 487 13.17 11.23 4.14
C PHE A 487 14.51 10.88 4.81
N ALA A 488 14.47 10.19 5.94
CA ALA A 488 15.64 9.69 6.65
C ALA A 488 16.51 8.74 5.79
N ASN A 489 15.91 7.84 5.00
CA ASN A 489 16.67 6.97 4.08
C ASN A 489 17.43 7.77 3.03
N VAL A 490 16.78 8.75 2.39
CA VAL A 490 17.40 9.56 1.33
C VAL A 490 18.53 10.41 1.91
N VAL A 491 18.30 11.14 3.02
CA VAL A 491 19.34 12.00 3.62
C VAL A 491 20.54 11.19 4.12
N MET A 492 20.34 10.01 4.72
CA MET A 492 21.47 9.14 5.11
C MET A 492 22.26 8.61 3.90
N THR A 493 21.62 8.51 2.73
CA THR A 493 22.26 8.03 1.48
C THR A 493 23.08 9.12 0.79
N ILE A 494 22.65 10.40 0.88
CA ILE A 494 23.41 11.55 0.34
C ILE A 494 24.38 12.17 1.37
N SER A 495 24.34 11.76 2.65
CA SER A 495 25.24 12.31 3.66
C SER A 495 26.69 11.84 3.49
N ASP A 496 27.63 12.76 3.68
CA ASP A 496 29.08 12.48 3.61
C ASP A 496 29.48 11.39 4.62
N PRO A 497 30.14 10.28 4.18
CA PRO A 497 30.56 9.20 5.07
C PRO A 497 31.47 9.61 6.24
N SER A 498 32.13 10.78 6.16
CA SER A 498 32.93 11.35 7.25
C SER A 498 32.09 12.10 8.30
N THR A 499 30.90 12.58 7.94
CA THR A 499 29.95 13.28 8.83
C THR A 499 28.53 12.69 8.73
N PRO A 500 28.35 11.37 8.95
CA PRO A 500 27.13 10.65 8.61
C PRO A 500 25.94 11.07 9.47
N VAL A 501 24.79 11.24 8.82
CA VAL A 501 23.50 11.48 9.50
C VAL A 501 23.02 10.18 10.16
N ARG A 502 22.44 10.26 11.37
CA ARG A 502 22.01 9.10 12.17
C ARG A 502 20.66 9.36 12.83
N TYR A 503 19.76 8.36 12.87
CA TYR A 503 18.49 8.47 13.58
C TYR A 503 18.60 8.03 15.05
N TYR A 504 17.76 8.57 15.93
CA TYR A 504 17.68 8.18 17.33
C TYR A 504 16.69 7.03 17.53
N ARG A 505 17.19 5.86 17.94
CA ARG A 505 16.36 4.68 18.22
C ARG A 505 15.59 4.85 19.52
N GLN A 506 14.27 4.62 19.50
CA GLN A 506 13.44 4.79 20.70
C GLN A 506 13.46 3.54 21.59
N GLU A 507 13.28 3.74 22.89
CA GLU A 507 13.01 2.65 23.84
C GLU A 507 11.68 1.95 23.49
N PRO A 508 11.55 0.63 23.73
CA PRO A 508 10.29 -0.06 23.52
C PRO A 508 9.25 0.40 24.56
N TYR A 509 8.06 0.77 24.06
CA TYR A 509 6.87 1.05 24.84
C TYR A 509 5.61 0.65 24.07
N LEU A 510 4.53 0.41 24.81
CA LEU A 510 3.18 0.23 24.29
C LEU A 510 2.40 1.52 24.57
N THR A 511 1.79 2.10 23.54
CA THR A 511 1.19 3.43 23.59
C THR A 511 -0.10 3.51 22.81
N THR A 512 -0.99 4.40 23.23
CA THR A 512 -2.20 4.77 22.48
C THR A 512 -2.50 6.24 22.61
N ALA A 513 -3.12 6.79 21.58
CA ALA A 513 -3.89 8.03 21.67
C ALA A 513 -5.22 7.89 20.93
N ARG A 514 -6.19 8.71 21.32
CA ARG A 514 -7.54 8.77 20.74
C ARG A 514 -8.09 10.17 20.86
N ILE A 515 -8.72 10.66 19.80
CA ILE A 515 -9.47 11.91 19.80
C ILE A 515 -10.90 11.60 19.33
N ASN A 516 -11.90 11.97 20.13
CA ASN A 516 -13.30 11.86 19.71
C ASN A 516 -14.18 12.99 20.24
N THR A 517 -15.20 13.33 19.46
CA THR A 517 -16.13 14.42 19.76
C THR A 517 -17.32 13.96 20.62
N SER A 518 -17.92 14.92 21.31
CA SER A 518 -19.20 14.78 22.02
C SER A 518 -20.34 14.31 21.11
N GLU A 519 -20.46 14.83 19.89
CA GLU A 519 -21.47 14.39 18.91
C GLU A 519 -21.23 12.94 18.46
N TYR A 520 -19.98 12.55 18.19
CA TYR A 520 -19.67 11.14 17.90
C TYR A 520 -20.06 10.22 19.07
N LYS A 521 -19.82 10.64 20.32
CA LYS A 521 -20.24 9.90 21.53
C LYS A 521 -21.77 9.77 21.62
N ARG A 522 -22.53 10.81 21.26
CA ARG A 522 -24.01 10.80 21.24
C ARG A 522 -24.58 9.90 20.14
N LEU A 523 -23.97 9.90 18.96
CA LEU A 523 -24.41 9.14 17.77
C LEU A 523 -23.82 7.71 17.67
N ARG A 524 -23.23 7.21 18.76
CA ARG A 524 -22.59 5.89 18.81
C ARG A 524 -23.56 4.80 19.31
N PRO A 525 -23.84 3.76 18.51
CA PRO A 525 -24.66 2.63 18.95
C PRO A 525 -24.06 1.94 20.19
N PRO A 526 -24.87 1.52 21.18
CA PRO A 526 -24.36 0.96 22.44
C PRO A 526 -23.59 -0.37 22.31
N LYS A 527 -23.60 -1.00 21.13
CA LYS A 527 -22.83 -2.23 20.81
C LYS A 527 -21.47 -1.98 20.15
N VAL A 528 -21.16 -0.74 19.75
CA VAL A 528 -19.94 -0.32 19.05
C VAL A 528 -18.83 0.00 20.06
N THR A 529 -17.69 -0.68 19.96
CA THR A 529 -16.48 -0.41 20.77
C THR A 529 -15.37 0.16 19.88
N GLY A 530 -14.89 1.36 20.21
CA GLY A 530 -13.85 2.06 19.45
C GLY A 530 -12.46 1.43 19.57
N LEU A 531 -11.60 1.68 18.57
CA LEU A 531 -10.33 0.98 18.31
C LEU A 531 -9.48 0.80 19.59
N ALA A 532 -9.14 1.89 20.27
CA ALA A 532 -8.24 1.91 21.41
C ALA A 532 -8.70 0.99 22.56
N ARG A 533 -10.01 0.97 22.86
CA ARG A 533 -10.55 0.10 23.91
C ARG A 533 -10.50 -1.37 23.50
N ASN A 534 -10.75 -1.68 22.23
CA ASN A 534 -10.61 -3.05 21.75
C ASN A 534 -9.17 -3.53 21.94
N VAL A 535 -8.17 -2.78 21.44
CA VAL A 535 -6.79 -3.28 21.39
C VAL A 535 -6.22 -3.55 22.79
N PHE A 536 -6.49 -2.71 23.79
CA PHE A 536 -6.09 -3.01 25.19
C PHE A 536 -6.81 -4.22 25.81
N GLU A 537 -8.07 -4.45 25.45
CA GLU A 537 -8.88 -5.58 25.93
C GLU A 537 -8.64 -6.87 25.10
N THR A 538 -8.01 -6.80 23.90
CA THR A 538 -7.69 -7.97 23.08
C THR A 538 -6.68 -8.90 23.76
N ASP A 539 -6.76 -10.19 23.41
CA ASP A 539 -5.71 -11.14 23.74
C ASP A 539 -4.41 -10.90 22.98
N MET A 540 -4.38 -10.09 21.91
CA MET A 540 -3.12 -9.70 21.28
C MET A 540 -2.25 -8.89 22.27
N ALA A 541 -2.84 -7.85 22.89
CA ALA A 541 -2.16 -7.08 23.93
C ALA A 541 -1.93 -7.88 25.22
N LYS A 542 -2.66 -8.97 25.50
CA LYS A 542 -2.41 -9.84 26.67
C LYS A 542 -1.32 -10.88 26.42
N LYS A 543 -1.28 -11.51 25.23
CA LYS A 543 -0.19 -12.39 24.78
C LYS A 543 1.13 -11.63 24.79
N ALA A 544 1.15 -10.41 24.25
CA ALA A 544 2.30 -9.49 24.32
C ALA A 544 2.72 -9.11 25.77
N ARG A 545 1.80 -9.20 26.75
CA ARG A 545 2.06 -9.00 28.19
C ARG A 545 2.46 -10.27 28.96
N CYS A 546 2.49 -11.45 28.32
CA CYS A 546 2.71 -12.75 28.99
C CYS A 546 3.80 -13.61 28.32
N GLY A 547 4.64 -13.00 27.47
CA GLY A 547 5.28 -13.70 26.36
C GLY A 547 6.79 -13.93 26.39
N GLU A 548 7.56 -13.44 27.38
CA GLU A 548 9.05 -13.48 27.36
C GLU A 548 9.64 -14.83 26.88
N LEU A 549 9.16 -15.93 27.46
CA LEU A 549 9.55 -17.30 27.12
C LEU A 549 9.09 -17.73 25.71
N ASN A 550 7.91 -17.30 25.28
CA ASN A 550 7.36 -17.61 23.96
C ASN A 550 8.05 -16.81 22.85
N ASN A 551 8.37 -15.54 23.12
CA ASN A 551 9.14 -14.66 22.23
C ASN A 551 10.53 -15.25 21.97
N GLN A 552 11.22 -15.74 23.02
CA GLN A 552 12.50 -16.44 22.87
C GLN A 552 12.38 -17.77 22.11
N LEU A 553 11.29 -18.53 22.31
CA LEU A 553 11.05 -19.79 21.61
C LEU A 553 10.76 -19.55 20.11
N GLN A 554 9.94 -18.54 19.79
CA GLN A 554 9.64 -18.15 18.40
C GLN A 554 10.86 -17.52 17.72
N LYS A 555 11.66 -16.70 18.41
CA LYS A 555 12.93 -16.18 17.87
C LYS A 555 13.87 -17.31 17.47
N LYS A 556 14.04 -18.35 18.31
CA LYS A 556 14.85 -19.54 17.97
C LYS A 556 14.30 -20.32 16.76
N LYS A 557 12.98 -20.44 16.60
CA LYS A 557 12.38 -21.04 15.39
C LYS A 557 12.65 -20.20 14.14
N PHE A 558 12.58 -18.87 14.26
CA PHE A 558 12.85 -17.93 13.17
C PHE A 558 14.33 -17.91 12.77
N GLU A 559 15.25 -17.91 13.74
CA GLU A 559 16.70 -18.07 13.52
C GLU A 559 17.02 -19.36 12.74
N VAL A 560 16.37 -20.48 13.08
CA VAL A 560 16.50 -21.73 12.30
C VAL A 560 15.96 -21.57 10.87
N GLY A 561 14.82 -20.88 10.69
CA GLY A 561 14.25 -20.59 9.37
C GLY A 561 15.14 -19.72 8.47
N GLN A 562 15.83 -18.73 9.04
CA GLN A 562 16.75 -17.86 8.30
C GLN A 562 17.96 -18.59 7.71
N HIS A 563 18.32 -19.77 8.22
CA HIS A 563 19.44 -20.57 7.72
C HIS A 563 19.04 -21.52 6.55
N TRP A 564 17.78 -21.54 6.14
CA TRP A 564 17.32 -22.35 5.01
C TRP A 564 17.63 -21.67 3.68
N THR A 565 18.06 -22.45 2.68
CA THR A 565 18.23 -21.94 1.32
C THR A 565 16.89 -22.04 0.59
N ILE A 566 16.20 -20.91 0.43
CA ILE A 566 14.91 -20.85 -0.25
C ILE A 566 15.15 -20.60 -1.75
N ASP A 567 14.72 -21.55 -2.56
CA ASP A 567 14.71 -21.51 -4.03
C ASP A 567 13.32 -21.00 -4.51
N GLU A 568 13.16 -20.69 -5.79
CA GLU A 568 11.89 -20.15 -6.33
C GLU A 568 10.69 -21.10 -6.13
N LYS A 569 10.97 -22.41 -6.03
CA LYS A 569 9.97 -23.49 -6.01
C LYS A 569 10.07 -24.45 -4.82
N ALA A 570 11.09 -24.27 -3.96
CA ALA A 570 11.41 -25.24 -2.91
C ALA A 570 12.18 -24.63 -1.73
N VAL A 571 12.03 -25.24 -0.55
CA VAL A 571 12.85 -24.94 0.64
C VAL A 571 13.92 -26.03 0.78
N ILE A 572 15.19 -25.63 0.71
CA ILE A 572 16.33 -26.56 0.77
C ILE A 572 16.96 -26.55 2.17
N ILE A 573 17.00 -27.73 2.79
CA ILE A 573 17.36 -27.93 4.20
C ILE A 573 18.56 -28.88 4.29
N GLN A 574 19.55 -28.51 5.09
CA GLN A 574 20.70 -29.38 5.36
C GLN A 574 20.34 -30.41 6.44
N HIS A 575 20.36 -31.69 6.09
CA HIS A 575 20.03 -32.81 6.99
C HIS A 575 20.99 -34.00 6.81
N GLY A 576 22.29 -33.70 6.61
CA GLY A 576 23.31 -34.66 6.22
C GLY A 576 23.41 -35.92 7.10
N TRP A 577 23.13 -35.82 8.40
CA TRP A 577 23.08 -36.96 9.33
C TRP A 577 22.21 -38.13 8.82
N TYR A 578 21.05 -37.84 8.23
CA TYR A 578 20.14 -38.87 7.71
C TYR A 578 20.68 -39.52 6.43
N SER A 579 21.22 -38.72 5.49
CA SER A 579 21.87 -39.24 4.29
C SER A 579 23.08 -40.10 4.64
N TYR A 580 23.95 -39.65 5.56
CA TYR A 580 25.16 -40.37 5.94
C TYR A 580 24.86 -41.65 6.75
N ILE A 581 23.83 -41.66 7.61
CA ILE A 581 23.37 -42.91 8.24
C ILE A 581 22.81 -43.87 7.18
N THR A 582 21.97 -43.39 6.26
CA THR A 582 21.39 -44.24 5.19
C THR A 582 22.49 -44.87 4.34
N LEU A 583 23.45 -44.06 3.88
CA LEU A 583 24.63 -44.52 3.14
C LEU A 583 25.49 -45.48 3.96
N GLY A 584 25.69 -45.22 5.26
CA GLY A 584 26.44 -46.08 6.17
C GLY A 584 25.78 -47.44 6.41
N VAL A 585 24.45 -47.48 6.53
CA VAL A 585 23.67 -48.72 6.66
C VAL A 585 23.71 -49.54 5.36
N CYS A 586 23.58 -48.89 4.19
CA CYS A 586 23.76 -49.56 2.91
C CYS A 586 25.20 -50.07 2.71
N ALA A 587 26.21 -49.29 3.08
CA ALA A 587 27.61 -49.70 3.04
C ALA A 587 27.90 -50.88 3.99
N PHE A 588 27.29 -50.90 5.18
CA PHE A 588 27.41 -52.02 6.12
C PHE A 588 26.77 -53.31 5.58
N MET A 589 25.60 -53.23 4.96
CA MET A 589 24.97 -54.40 4.31
C MET A 589 25.82 -54.94 3.16
N ILE A 590 26.37 -54.07 2.30
CA ILE A 590 27.26 -54.46 1.21
C ILE A 590 28.56 -55.07 1.76
N ALA A 591 29.18 -54.46 2.78
CA ALA A 591 30.38 -54.96 3.42
C ALA A 591 30.15 -56.32 4.10
N GLY A 592 28.98 -56.53 4.74
CA GLY A 592 28.58 -57.82 5.30
C GLY A 592 28.39 -58.89 4.22
N GLY A 593 27.74 -58.55 3.10
CA GLY A 593 27.61 -59.44 1.94
C GLY A 593 28.96 -59.86 1.35
N VAL A 594 29.88 -58.92 1.19
CA VAL A 594 31.26 -59.20 0.71
C VAL A 594 32.07 -59.99 1.74
N ALA A 595 31.94 -59.70 3.03
CA ALA A 595 32.59 -60.47 4.10
C ALA A 595 32.10 -61.94 4.15
N ALA A 596 30.84 -62.19 3.78
CA ALA A 596 30.31 -63.56 3.64
C ALA A 596 30.93 -64.36 2.48
N ILE A 597 31.59 -63.72 1.51
CA ILE A 597 32.47 -64.41 0.53
C ILE A 597 33.83 -64.73 1.17
N ALA A 598 34.36 -63.82 1.98
CA ALA A 598 35.70 -63.95 2.58
C ALA A 598 35.77 -65.00 3.71
N ILE A 599 34.67 -65.25 4.43
CA ILE A 599 34.58 -66.31 5.44
C ILE A 599 34.35 -67.66 4.73
N GLY A 600 35.44 -68.29 4.30
CA GLY A 600 35.44 -69.47 3.43
C GLY A 600 34.92 -70.79 4.03
N GLU A 601 34.29 -70.78 5.22
CA GLU A 601 33.67 -71.98 5.80
C GLU A 601 32.29 -72.22 5.14
N LYS A 602 32.22 -73.25 4.31
CA LYS A 602 31.01 -73.59 3.54
C LYS A 602 29.85 -74.01 4.45
N ALA A 603 28.90 -73.10 4.66
CA ALA A 603 27.54 -73.47 5.05
C ALA A 603 26.92 -74.34 3.95
N ASN A 604 26.74 -75.64 4.22
CA ASN A 604 26.27 -76.60 3.22
C ASN A 604 24.90 -76.20 2.64
N GLY A 605 24.86 -75.93 1.34
CA GLY A 605 23.64 -75.60 0.60
C GLY A 605 23.43 -74.11 0.28
N VAL A 606 24.32 -73.21 0.72
CA VAL A 606 24.21 -71.76 0.43
C VAL A 606 25.35 -71.30 -0.48
N ASP A 607 25.01 -70.57 -1.54
CA ASP A 607 25.97 -69.95 -2.47
C ASP A 607 26.31 -68.51 -2.00
N PRO A 608 27.58 -68.19 -1.67
CA PRO A 608 27.98 -66.84 -1.25
C PRO A 608 27.73 -65.74 -2.28
N SER A 609 27.70 -66.07 -3.57
CA SER A 609 27.40 -65.11 -4.64
C SER A 609 25.94 -64.65 -4.59
N ASN A 610 25.01 -65.56 -4.30
CA ASN A 610 23.60 -65.25 -4.11
C ASN A 610 23.35 -64.43 -2.84
N LEU A 611 24.05 -64.73 -1.73
CA LEU A 611 24.00 -63.88 -0.52
C LEU A 611 24.48 -62.45 -0.82
N THR A 612 25.53 -62.31 -1.63
CA THR A 612 26.07 -61.00 -2.01
C THR A 612 25.09 -60.25 -2.92
N ALA A 613 24.50 -60.92 -3.92
CA ALA A 613 23.46 -60.33 -4.76
C ALA A 613 22.23 -59.87 -3.96
N LEU A 614 21.79 -60.68 -2.98
CA LEU A 614 20.71 -60.31 -2.06
C LEU A 614 21.08 -59.12 -1.17
N ALA A 615 22.32 -59.03 -0.68
CA ALA A 615 22.79 -57.89 0.11
C ALA A 615 22.83 -56.58 -0.71
N TRP A 616 23.27 -56.63 -1.97
CA TRP A 616 23.20 -55.49 -2.89
C TRP A 616 21.75 -55.10 -3.22
N ALA A 617 20.87 -56.07 -3.48
CA ALA A 617 19.45 -55.81 -3.72
C ALA A 617 18.76 -55.17 -2.49
N ALA A 618 19.03 -55.69 -1.29
CA ALA A 618 18.53 -55.13 -0.04
C ALA A 618 19.07 -53.71 0.23
N ALA A 619 20.35 -53.45 -0.07
CA ALA A 619 20.93 -52.11 0.05
C ALA A 619 20.35 -51.12 -0.97
N GLY A 620 20.06 -51.55 -2.20
CA GLY A 620 19.36 -50.76 -3.21
C GLY A 620 17.92 -50.43 -2.79
N PHE A 621 17.16 -51.44 -2.37
CA PHE A 621 15.79 -51.27 -1.87
C PHE A 621 15.74 -50.32 -0.66
N ALA A 622 16.60 -50.54 0.34
CA ALA A 622 16.69 -49.70 1.53
C ALA A 622 17.03 -48.23 1.16
N MET A 623 17.96 -48.02 0.22
CA MET A 623 18.32 -46.66 -0.20
C MET A 623 17.16 -45.92 -0.91
N VAL A 624 16.36 -46.63 -1.72
CA VAL A 624 15.15 -46.06 -2.33
C VAL A 624 14.07 -45.79 -1.28
N PHE A 625 13.83 -46.73 -0.36
CA PHE A 625 12.85 -46.61 0.71
C PHE A 625 13.17 -45.46 1.67
N PHE A 626 14.40 -45.38 2.20
CA PHE A 626 14.82 -44.28 3.06
C PHE A 626 14.80 -42.91 2.34
N LYS A 627 14.93 -42.90 1.00
CA LYS A 627 14.78 -41.67 0.20
C LYS A 627 13.32 -41.22 0.10
N SER A 628 12.36 -42.12 -0.11
CA SER A 628 10.94 -41.76 -0.26
C SER A 628 10.20 -41.49 1.06
N LEU A 629 10.75 -41.87 2.21
CA LEU A 629 10.13 -41.69 3.53
C LEU A 629 9.92 -40.23 4.01
N ARG A 630 10.43 -39.21 3.31
CA ARG A 630 10.40 -37.80 3.79
C ARG A 630 9.93 -36.77 2.77
N VAL A 631 10.17 -37.03 1.49
CA VAL A 631 9.93 -36.14 0.34
C VAL A 631 9.54 -37.02 -0.85
N GLN A 632 8.60 -36.57 -1.68
CA GLN A 632 8.17 -37.30 -2.87
C GLN A 632 9.30 -37.37 -3.91
N ASP A 633 9.85 -36.21 -4.30
CA ASP A 633 10.93 -36.08 -5.29
C ASP A 633 12.24 -35.58 -4.67
N TRP A 634 13.16 -36.50 -4.32
CA TRP A 634 14.49 -36.15 -3.82
C TRP A 634 15.60 -36.45 -4.86
N PRO A 635 16.22 -35.42 -5.48
CA PRO A 635 17.31 -35.61 -6.44
C PRO A 635 18.55 -36.28 -5.83
N TRP A 636 19.11 -37.28 -6.52
CA TRP A 636 20.29 -38.04 -6.04
C TRP A 636 21.51 -37.17 -5.75
N ARG A 637 21.77 -36.16 -6.59
CA ARG A 637 22.82 -35.14 -6.41
C ARG A 637 22.74 -34.46 -5.05
N ASP A 638 21.53 -34.26 -4.55
CA ASP A 638 21.25 -33.48 -3.35
C ASP A 638 21.12 -34.38 -2.11
N PHE A 639 20.56 -35.59 -2.26
CA PHE A 639 20.64 -36.67 -1.26
C PHE A 639 22.09 -36.95 -0.85
N LEU A 640 23.00 -37.13 -1.83
CA LEU A 640 24.43 -37.37 -1.59
C LEU A 640 25.18 -36.18 -0.98
N ARG A 641 24.65 -34.96 -1.14
CA ARG A 641 25.16 -33.73 -0.51
C ARG A 641 24.51 -33.44 0.86
N GLY A 642 23.66 -34.32 1.36
CA GLY A 642 22.94 -34.11 2.62
C GLY A 642 21.91 -32.98 2.58
N ARG A 643 21.44 -32.59 1.37
CA ARG A 643 20.46 -31.52 1.15
C ARG A 643 19.10 -32.12 0.81
N VAL A 644 18.09 -31.83 1.62
CA VAL A 644 16.69 -32.20 1.37
C VAL A 644 16.02 -31.03 0.65
N VAL A 645 15.29 -31.31 -0.43
CA VAL A 645 14.58 -30.30 -1.23
C VAL A 645 13.09 -30.50 -1.01
N CYS A 646 12.44 -29.59 -0.28
CA CYS A 646 11.03 -29.73 0.09
C CYS A 646 10.15 -28.84 -0.79
N ARG A 647 9.10 -29.41 -1.38
CA ARG A 647 8.12 -28.76 -2.28
C ARG A 647 6.77 -28.49 -1.62
N SER A 648 6.53 -28.90 -0.37
CA SER A 648 5.34 -28.50 0.40
C SER A 648 5.61 -28.18 1.88
N VAL A 649 4.65 -27.54 2.55
CA VAL A 649 4.67 -27.28 4.00
C VAL A 649 4.78 -28.61 4.76
N SER A 650 4.00 -29.63 4.37
CA SER A 650 4.07 -30.97 4.98
C SER A 650 5.46 -31.62 4.86
N GLU A 651 6.16 -31.45 3.73
CA GLU A 651 7.52 -31.99 3.56
C GLU A 651 8.54 -31.28 4.46
N VAL A 652 8.48 -29.95 4.57
CA VAL A 652 9.35 -29.19 5.50
C VAL A 652 9.07 -29.61 6.96
N VAL A 653 7.81 -29.81 7.34
CA VAL A 653 7.42 -30.32 8.66
C VAL A 653 7.94 -31.75 8.89
N SER A 654 7.84 -32.62 7.89
CA SER A 654 8.39 -33.99 7.87
C SER A 654 9.89 -34.00 8.19
N VAL A 655 10.66 -33.07 7.63
CA VAL A 655 12.11 -32.97 7.81
C VAL A 655 12.47 -32.30 9.15
N THR A 656 11.90 -31.14 9.43
CA THR A 656 12.31 -30.27 10.55
C THR A 656 11.67 -30.59 11.89
N ARG A 657 10.49 -31.22 11.90
CA ARG A 657 9.57 -31.33 13.05
C ARG A 657 9.09 -29.98 13.60
N MET A 658 9.20 -28.89 12.83
CA MET A 658 8.54 -27.62 13.16
C MET A 658 7.02 -27.78 13.10
N HIS A 659 6.26 -27.03 13.91
CA HIS A 659 4.79 -27.05 13.79
C HIS A 659 4.37 -26.38 12.47
N HIS A 660 3.40 -26.97 11.77
CA HIS A 660 2.97 -26.51 10.44
C HIS A 660 2.52 -25.04 10.45
N GLN A 661 1.83 -24.58 11.51
CA GLN A 661 1.45 -23.18 11.65
C GLN A 661 2.65 -22.24 11.93
N ASP A 662 3.65 -22.65 12.72
CA ASP A 662 4.85 -21.82 12.95
C ASP A 662 5.57 -21.55 11.62
N LEU A 663 5.71 -22.60 10.81
CA LEU A 663 6.33 -22.54 9.48
C LEU A 663 5.58 -21.58 8.55
N ILE A 664 4.25 -21.64 8.50
CA ILE A 664 3.45 -20.77 7.63
C ILE A 664 3.56 -19.30 8.07
N ALA A 665 3.54 -19.00 9.37
CA ALA A 665 3.79 -17.64 9.87
C ALA A 665 5.19 -17.12 9.49
N ILE A 666 6.22 -17.98 9.57
CA ILE A 666 7.58 -17.65 9.11
C ILE A 666 7.61 -17.39 7.60
N LEU A 667 6.95 -18.21 6.78
CA LEU A 667 6.90 -18.03 5.33
C LEU A 667 6.20 -16.72 4.92
N LEU A 668 5.04 -16.40 5.52
CA LEU A 668 4.32 -15.13 5.30
C LEU A 668 5.20 -13.92 5.69
N ARG A 669 5.89 -13.98 6.84
CA ARG A 669 6.84 -12.92 7.25
C ARG A 669 8.04 -12.80 6.32
N MET A 670 8.55 -13.91 5.78
CA MET A 670 9.74 -13.91 4.91
C MET A 670 9.43 -13.62 3.44
N GLU A 671 8.17 -13.53 3.03
CA GLU A 671 7.75 -13.37 1.63
C GLU A 671 8.38 -12.16 0.93
N SER A 672 8.54 -11.03 1.63
CA SER A 672 9.20 -9.83 1.08
C SER A 672 10.72 -9.95 0.95
N ARG A 673 11.33 -11.05 1.44
CA ARG A 673 12.78 -11.32 1.43
C ARG A 673 13.16 -12.62 0.71
N ASN A 674 12.23 -13.54 0.52
CA ASN A 674 12.45 -14.79 -0.21
C ASN A 674 12.08 -14.62 -1.70
N VAL A 675 12.32 -15.65 -2.51
CA VAL A 675 11.96 -15.71 -3.94
C VAL A 675 10.85 -16.72 -4.23
N LEU A 676 10.15 -17.20 -3.19
CA LEU A 676 9.29 -18.37 -3.26
C LEU A 676 7.96 -18.04 -3.96
N HIS A 677 7.66 -18.75 -5.05
CA HIS A 677 6.31 -18.78 -5.63
C HIS A 677 5.50 -19.89 -4.97
N THR A 678 4.22 -19.65 -4.73
CA THR A 678 3.35 -20.54 -3.94
C THR A 678 2.18 -21.11 -4.76
N ARG A 679 1.74 -22.33 -4.41
CA ARG A 679 0.59 -23.01 -5.04
C ARG A 679 -0.26 -23.74 -4.01
N GLY A 680 -1.37 -24.32 -4.46
CA GLY A 680 -2.26 -25.14 -3.64
C GLY A 680 -3.37 -24.34 -2.95
N PRO A 681 -4.33 -25.04 -2.32
CA PRO A 681 -5.65 -24.51 -1.94
C PRO A 681 -5.64 -23.54 -0.75
N PHE A 682 -4.47 -23.19 -0.21
CA PHE A 682 -4.34 -22.24 0.91
C PHE A 682 -3.32 -21.13 0.64
N ASN A 683 -2.98 -20.87 -0.63
CA ASN A 683 -1.98 -19.87 -1.02
C ASN A 683 -2.49 -18.41 -1.14
N THR A 684 -3.79 -18.13 -0.96
CA THR A 684 -4.38 -16.81 -1.33
C THR A 684 -3.66 -15.61 -0.74
N LEU A 685 -3.21 -15.69 0.52
CA LEU A 685 -2.56 -14.59 1.24
C LEU A 685 -1.12 -14.29 0.77
N PHE A 686 -0.49 -15.18 -0.01
CA PHE A 686 0.82 -14.92 -0.60
C PHE A 686 0.64 -14.17 -1.92
N SER A 687 1.40 -13.09 -2.14
CA SER A 687 1.35 -12.31 -3.40
C SER A 687 1.94 -13.08 -4.58
N ARG A 688 2.96 -13.92 -4.35
CA ARG A 688 3.63 -14.67 -5.43
C ARG A 688 3.04 -16.06 -5.58
N LYS A 689 2.34 -16.28 -6.70
CA LYS A 689 1.68 -17.53 -7.08
C LYS A 689 2.29 -18.07 -8.38
N ALA A 690 2.30 -19.40 -8.56
CA ALA A 690 2.65 -20.08 -9.82
C ALA A 690 2.28 -21.57 -9.75
N ASP A 691 1.90 -22.20 -10.86
CA ASP A 691 1.41 -23.59 -10.87
C ASP A 691 2.47 -24.65 -10.50
N ASP A 692 3.74 -24.38 -10.82
CA ASP A 692 4.92 -25.14 -10.37
C ASP A 692 5.66 -24.42 -9.23
N GLY A 693 4.90 -23.88 -8.28
CA GLY A 693 5.40 -23.29 -7.02
C GLY A 693 5.50 -24.29 -5.86
N PHE A 694 5.92 -23.78 -4.70
CA PHE A 694 5.89 -24.48 -3.41
C PHE A 694 4.46 -24.59 -2.88
N SER A 695 4.04 -25.80 -2.50
CA SER A 695 2.65 -26.09 -2.14
C SER A 695 2.33 -25.73 -0.69
N ILE A 696 1.35 -24.83 -0.50
CA ILE A 696 0.71 -24.55 0.78
C ILE A 696 -0.45 -25.54 0.92
N ASP A 697 -0.13 -26.72 1.45
CA ASP A 697 -0.99 -27.90 1.55
C ASP A 697 -1.71 -28.05 2.90
N VAL A 698 -1.57 -27.06 3.79
CA VAL A 698 -2.15 -27.07 5.14
C VAL A 698 -2.99 -25.81 5.39
N PRO A 699 -4.22 -25.90 5.96
CA PRO A 699 -5.07 -24.75 6.25
C PRO A 699 -4.42 -23.70 7.18
N LEU A 700 -4.70 -22.44 6.89
CA LEU A 700 -4.25 -21.27 7.65
C LEU A 700 -5.14 -21.09 8.90
N LEU A 701 -4.57 -20.98 10.10
CA LEU A 701 -5.35 -20.50 11.27
C LEU A 701 -5.35 -18.97 11.36
N THR A 702 -6.42 -18.39 11.90
CA THR A 702 -6.50 -16.91 12.11
C THR A 702 -5.34 -16.39 12.97
N ASN A 703 -4.95 -17.11 14.02
CA ASN A 703 -3.77 -16.77 14.83
C ASN A 703 -2.49 -16.76 13.98
N THR A 704 -2.32 -17.74 13.09
CA THR A 704 -1.14 -17.89 12.23
C THR A 704 -1.01 -16.80 11.17
N VAL A 705 -2.14 -16.34 10.65
CA VAL A 705 -2.19 -15.22 9.70
C VAL A 705 -1.83 -13.90 10.40
N ILE A 706 -2.28 -13.72 11.64
CA ILE A 706 -1.87 -12.59 12.50
C ILE A 706 -0.38 -12.68 12.84
N ASP A 707 0.08 -13.85 13.28
CA ASP A 707 1.49 -14.13 13.55
C ASP A 707 2.35 -13.99 12.28
N GLY A 708 1.77 -14.17 11.08
CA GLY A 708 2.39 -13.94 9.78
C GLY A 708 2.49 -12.47 9.34
N GLY A 709 1.82 -11.54 10.04
CA GLY A 709 1.86 -10.10 9.76
C GLY A 709 0.62 -9.52 9.06
N TYR A 710 -0.56 -10.08 9.30
CA TYR A 710 -1.84 -9.51 8.84
C TYR A 710 -2.73 -9.07 10.01
N ILE A 711 -3.57 -8.05 9.81
CA ILE A 711 -4.54 -7.57 10.81
C ILE A 711 -5.94 -7.60 10.19
N PHE A 712 -6.80 -8.49 10.70
CA PHE A 712 -8.22 -8.55 10.30
C PHE A 712 -9.06 -7.51 11.06
N ILE A 713 -9.94 -6.83 10.32
CA ILE A 713 -10.81 -5.76 10.80
C ILE A 713 -12.25 -6.05 10.36
N ARG A 714 -13.23 -5.89 11.26
CA ARG A 714 -14.66 -5.95 10.88
C ARG A 714 -15.20 -4.57 10.53
N VAL A 715 -15.73 -4.45 9.31
CA VAL A 715 -16.38 -3.24 8.76
C VAL A 715 -17.84 -3.53 8.40
N ASP A 716 -18.70 -2.50 8.39
CA ASP A 716 -20.08 -2.58 7.89
C ASP A 716 -20.17 -2.03 6.48
N SER A 717 -20.36 -2.93 5.51
CA SER A 717 -20.60 -2.60 4.10
C SER A 717 -22.09 -2.52 3.77
N ASN A 718 -22.41 -1.96 2.60
CA ASN A 718 -23.77 -1.98 2.06
C ASN A 718 -24.31 -3.41 1.83
N ALA A 719 -23.42 -4.40 1.69
CA ALA A 719 -23.75 -5.82 1.55
C ALA A 719 -23.79 -6.58 2.90
N GLY A 720 -23.66 -5.88 4.03
CA GLY A 720 -23.57 -6.47 5.37
C GLY A 720 -22.17 -6.39 5.99
N PRO A 721 -21.96 -7.02 7.16
CA PRO A 721 -20.66 -7.00 7.84
C PRO A 721 -19.63 -7.84 7.08
N ALA A 722 -18.42 -7.30 6.92
CA ALA A 722 -17.30 -7.99 6.27
C ALA A 722 -16.03 -7.93 7.13
N LEU A 723 -15.09 -8.84 6.87
CA LEU A 723 -13.70 -8.72 7.30
C LEU A 723 -12.86 -8.14 6.16
N VAL A 724 -11.92 -7.25 6.50
CA VAL A 724 -10.85 -6.77 5.63
C VAL A 724 -9.51 -7.06 6.31
N ALA A 725 -8.50 -7.52 5.57
CA ALA A 725 -7.15 -7.75 6.11
C ALA A 725 -6.18 -6.65 5.66
N LEU A 726 -5.61 -5.91 6.61
CA LEU A 726 -4.40 -5.11 6.41
C LEU A 726 -3.17 -6.03 6.39
N ARG A 727 -2.22 -5.78 5.49
CA ARG A 727 -0.90 -6.44 5.47
C ARG A 727 0.16 -5.54 6.11
N THR A 728 0.68 -5.93 7.27
CA THR A 728 1.84 -5.27 7.88
C THR A 728 3.12 -5.97 7.45
N SER A 729 3.64 -5.63 6.27
CA SER A 729 4.85 -6.25 5.75
C SER A 729 6.08 -5.89 6.59
N ASN A 730 7.10 -6.76 6.58
CA ASN A 730 8.29 -6.67 7.45
C ASN A 730 9.22 -5.46 7.17
N ALA A 731 8.90 -4.66 6.14
CA ALA A 731 9.53 -3.39 5.77
C ALA A 731 8.45 -2.37 5.28
N GLY A 732 7.18 -2.58 5.63
CA GLY A 732 6.06 -1.76 5.20
C GLY A 732 6.05 -0.42 5.92
N ILE A 733 6.16 0.65 5.12
CA ILE A 733 6.37 2.01 5.63
C ILE A 733 5.08 2.54 6.27
N TYR A 734 3.97 2.59 5.53
CA TYR A 734 2.59 2.62 6.07
C TYR A 734 1.63 2.14 4.97
N HIS A 735 0.69 1.25 5.30
CA HIS A 735 -0.37 0.80 4.39
C HIS A 735 -1.72 1.15 4.99
N SER A 736 -2.45 2.05 4.35
CA SER A 736 -3.86 2.36 4.63
C SER A 736 -4.79 1.66 3.63
N ILE A 737 -6.07 1.57 3.98
CA ILE A 737 -7.15 1.29 3.02
C ILE A 737 -8.22 2.38 3.19
N SER A 738 -8.64 2.96 2.06
CA SER A 738 -9.66 4.01 1.97
C SER A 738 -11.04 3.49 2.32
N GLN A 739 -11.90 4.35 2.87
CA GLN A 739 -13.32 4.02 3.05
C GLN A 739 -14.14 4.11 1.74
N LYS A 740 -13.72 4.98 0.80
CA LYS A 740 -14.55 5.40 -0.35
C LYS A 740 -14.24 4.70 -1.66
N ASP A 741 -12.95 4.58 -1.96
CA ASP A 741 -12.48 3.77 -3.08
C ASP A 741 -12.85 2.31 -2.78
N GLY A 742 -13.32 1.56 -3.78
CA GLY A 742 -13.37 0.11 -3.60
C GLY A 742 -11.95 -0.45 -3.47
N LEU A 743 -11.83 -1.73 -3.12
CA LEU A 743 -10.62 -2.49 -3.42
C LEU A 743 -10.58 -2.83 -4.92
N GLU A 744 -10.65 -1.77 -5.75
CA GLU A 744 -10.63 -1.78 -7.22
C GLU A 744 -9.23 -2.17 -7.73
N ASP A 745 -8.19 -1.95 -6.92
CA ASP A 745 -6.91 -2.65 -7.02
C ASP A 745 -6.91 -3.85 -6.05
N GLY A 746 -6.56 -5.04 -6.54
CA GLY A 746 -6.66 -6.32 -5.81
C GLY A 746 -5.67 -6.55 -4.65
N GLU A 747 -5.21 -5.50 -3.95
CA GLU A 747 -4.16 -5.57 -2.93
C GLU A 747 -4.66 -6.02 -1.53
N GLY A 748 -5.97 -5.97 -1.27
CA GLY A 748 -6.55 -6.31 0.03
C GLY A 748 -7.48 -7.52 0.01
N PHE A 749 -7.50 -8.22 1.14
CA PHE A 749 -8.23 -9.48 1.32
C PHE A 749 -9.53 -9.27 2.08
N VAL A 750 -10.65 -9.75 1.52
CA VAL A 750 -12.01 -9.55 2.04
C VAL A 750 -12.68 -10.90 2.33
N CYS A 751 -13.50 -10.96 3.38
CA CYS A 751 -14.46 -12.03 3.62
C CYS A 751 -15.83 -11.42 3.94
N ARG A 752 -16.87 -11.79 3.16
CA ARG A 752 -18.25 -11.28 3.36
C ARG A 752 -19.13 -12.25 4.18
N ASP A 753 -18.74 -13.52 4.29
CA ASP A 753 -19.55 -14.58 4.93
C ASP A 753 -19.42 -14.59 6.47
N LEU A 754 -19.58 -13.42 7.10
CA LEU A 754 -19.55 -13.29 8.56
C LEU A 754 -20.85 -13.83 9.20
N ILE A 755 -20.87 -15.13 9.49
CA ILE A 755 -21.81 -15.73 10.44
C ILE A 755 -21.71 -14.95 11.77
N ASP A 756 -22.77 -14.22 12.14
CA ASP A 756 -22.69 -13.27 13.24
C ASP A 756 -22.63 -14.01 14.59
N ALA A 757 -21.42 -14.09 15.16
CA ALA A 757 -21.10 -14.86 16.36
C ALA A 757 -21.79 -14.37 17.66
N THR A 758 -22.75 -13.45 17.58
CA THR A 758 -23.51 -12.94 18.72
C THR A 758 -24.45 -13.97 19.35
N GLY A 759 -24.71 -15.10 18.68
CA GLY A 759 -25.47 -16.24 19.20
C GLY A 759 -24.66 -17.46 19.65
N LEU A 760 -23.32 -17.43 19.62
CA LEU A 760 -22.47 -18.60 19.84
C LEU A 760 -21.60 -18.51 21.12
N GLU A 761 -22.23 -18.60 22.28
CA GLU A 761 -21.54 -19.01 23.52
C GLU A 761 -21.18 -20.51 23.44
N VAL A 762 -20.05 -20.85 22.80
CA VAL A 762 -19.64 -22.24 22.60
C VAL A 762 -19.09 -22.86 23.89
N ARG A 763 -19.98 -23.45 24.70
CA ARG A 763 -19.60 -24.49 25.68
C ARG A 763 -19.54 -25.85 24.99
N GLY A 764 -18.35 -26.27 24.57
CA GLY A 764 -18.08 -27.63 24.08
C GLY A 764 -16.88 -27.66 23.12
N HIS A 765 -16.01 -28.66 23.25
CA HIS A 765 -14.82 -28.80 22.40
C HIS A 765 -15.09 -29.46 21.04
N ASP A 766 -16.28 -30.04 20.84
CA ASP A 766 -16.54 -31.03 19.79
C ASP A 766 -17.43 -30.51 18.64
N LYS A 767 -17.26 -29.25 18.23
CA LYS A 767 -17.92 -28.70 17.02
C LYS A 767 -16.88 -28.27 15.96
N PRO A 768 -17.14 -28.54 14.67
CA PRO A 768 -16.25 -28.10 13.60
C PRO A 768 -16.20 -26.57 13.55
N LEU A 769 -15.01 -26.07 13.23
CA LEU A 769 -14.67 -24.67 13.28
C LEU A 769 -15.19 -23.97 12.02
N PRO A 770 -15.75 -22.74 12.11
CA PRO A 770 -16.29 -22.06 10.95
C PRO A 770 -15.15 -21.68 9.99
N PHE A 771 -15.23 -22.20 8.77
CA PHE A 771 -14.33 -21.87 7.68
C PHE A 771 -14.77 -20.56 7.04
N TYR A 772 -13.83 -19.62 6.88
CA TYR A 772 -14.07 -18.34 6.21
C TYR A 772 -13.34 -18.31 4.87
N ALA A 773 -14.09 -18.08 3.79
CA ALA A 773 -13.55 -17.87 2.45
C ALA A 773 -12.98 -16.45 2.35
N ILE A 774 -11.73 -16.32 1.93
CA ILE A 774 -11.11 -15.04 1.59
C ILE A 774 -11.07 -14.88 0.08
N SER A 775 -11.53 -13.72 -0.39
CA SER A 775 -11.46 -13.30 -1.79
C SER A 775 -10.76 -11.94 -1.93
N THR A 776 -10.42 -11.57 -3.16
CA THR A 776 -9.80 -10.29 -3.53
C THR A 776 -10.79 -9.53 -4.40
N ASN A 777 -11.82 -8.96 -3.78
CA ASN A 777 -12.94 -8.31 -4.45
C ASN A 777 -13.23 -6.96 -3.78
N ASP A 778 -13.69 -6.01 -4.59
CA ASP A 778 -14.17 -4.70 -4.19
C ASP A 778 -15.03 -4.74 -2.92
N LEU A 779 -14.72 -3.89 -1.95
CA LEU A 779 -15.58 -3.61 -0.82
C LEU A 779 -15.59 -2.11 -0.57
N ARG A 780 -16.78 -1.51 -0.46
CA ARG A 780 -16.99 -0.14 0.05
C ARG A 780 -17.79 -0.24 1.34
N TRP A 781 -17.39 0.49 2.38
CA TRP A 781 -18.04 0.44 3.70
C TRP A 781 -18.40 1.82 4.25
N ASN A 782 -19.39 1.84 5.13
CA ASN A 782 -19.93 3.10 5.67
C ASN A 782 -19.44 3.37 7.10
N ARG A 783 -19.01 2.33 7.83
CA ARG A 783 -18.61 2.43 9.23
C ARG A 783 -17.72 1.27 9.67
N LEU A 784 -16.78 1.54 10.58
CA LEU A 784 -16.14 0.50 11.41
C LEU A 784 -16.98 0.26 12.68
N LEU A 785 -17.43 -0.99 12.91
CA LEU A 785 -18.18 -1.33 14.13
C LEU A 785 -17.30 -1.56 15.35
N ALA A 786 -16.18 -2.25 15.16
CA ALA A 786 -15.16 -2.51 16.17
C ALA A 786 -13.99 -3.29 15.57
N LEU A 787 -12.79 -3.07 16.12
CA LEU A 787 -11.66 -3.97 15.93
C LEU A 787 -11.81 -5.20 16.83
N ARG A 788 -12.88 -5.98 16.64
CA ARG A 788 -13.10 -7.24 17.35
C ARG A 788 -12.12 -8.27 16.84
N TYR A 789 -11.11 -8.58 17.66
CA TYR A 789 -10.40 -9.83 17.54
C TYR A 789 -11.43 -10.96 17.66
N LEU A 790 -11.67 -11.69 16.57
CA LEU A 790 -12.42 -12.94 16.60
C LEU A 790 -11.57 -13.97 17.33
N ILE A 791 -11.66 -13.97 18.67
CA ILE A 791 -11.24 -15.12 19.49
C ILE A 791 -12.36 -16.16 19.36
N ALA A 792 -12.57 -16.65 18.15
CA ALA A 792 -12.90 -18.05 18.02
C ALA A 792 -11.61 -18.82 18.38
N SER A 793 -11.75 -19.84 19.22
CA SER A 793 -10.76 -20.91 19.27
C SER A 793 -10.52 -21.43 17.85
N ASP A 794 -9.26 -21.52 17.43
CA ASP A 794 -8.77 -22.30 16.29
C ASP A 794 -9.47 -22.17 14.93
N THR A 795 -10.02 -21.01 14.56
CA THR A 795 -10.65 -20.82 13.23
C THR A 795 -9.69 -20.95 12.06
N THR A 796 -10.16 -21.68 11.03
CA THR A 796 -9.48 -21.98 9.76
C THR A 796 -9.91 -21.05 8.63
N VAL A 797 -8.95 -20.67 7.79
CA VAL A 797 -9.09 -19.78 6.64
C VAL A 797 -8.74 -20.55 5.36
N THR A 798 -9.60 -20.44 4.35
CA THR A 798 -9.51 -21.26 3.12
C THR A 798 -9.88 -20.47 1.86
N THR A 799 -9.55 -21.02 0.70
CA THR A 799 -9.85 -20.43 -0.62
C THR A 799 -10.91 -21.24 -1.35
N LEU A 800 -11.58 -20.63 -2.33
CA LEU A 800 -12.39 -21.37 -3.31
C LEU A 800 -11.45 -22.03 -4.33
N ALA A 801 -11.51 -23.36 -4.43
CA ALA A 801 -10.67 -24.13 -5.33
C ALA A 801 -11.37 -24.33 -6.68
N THR A 802 -10.89 -23.67 -7.74
CA THR A 802 -11.32 -23.92 -9.12
C THR A 802 -10.93 -25.34 -9.52
N THR A 803 -11.89 -26.16 -9.98
CA THR A 803 -11.65 -27.58 -10.29
C THR A 803 -10.93 -27.74 -11.62
N ALA A 804 -9.60 -27.85 -11.58
CA ALA A 804 -8.76 -28.03 -12.77
C ALA A 804 -8.88 -29.46 -13.33
N THR A 805 -9.72 -29.63 -14.36
CA THR A 805 -9.89 -30.91 -15.08
C THR A 805 -8.65 -31.25 -15.91
N THR A 806 -7.80 -32.15 -15.41
CA THR A 806 -6.62 -32.62 -16.14
C THR A 806 -7.02 -33.61 -17.25
N ALA A 807 -6.96 -33.18 -18.50
CA ALA A 807 -7.11 -34.07 -19.66
C ALA A 807 -5.91 -35.04 -19.74
N LEU A 808 -6.18 -36.35 -19.62
CA LEU A 808 -5.16 -37.39 -19.75
C LEU A 808 -5.14 -37.93 -21.18
N VAL A 809 -3.92 -38.09 -21.74
CA VAL A 809 -3.68 -38.56 -23.11
C VAL A 809 -4.16 -40.01 -23.30
N GLU A 810 -4.78 -40.28 -24.44
CA GLU A 810 -5.19 -41.64 -24.83
C GLU A 810 -3.99 -42.60 -24.95
N THR A 811 -4.13 -43.82 -24.45
CA THR A 811 -3.43 -44.99 -25.01
C THR A 811 -4.32 -46.22 -24.86
N THR A 812 -4.40 -47.03 -25.91
CA THR A 812 -5.52 -47.97 -26.12
C THR A 812 -5.31 -49.36 -25.52
N SER A 813 -6.42 -50.09 -25.36
CA SER A 813 -6.56 -51.56 -25.35
C SER A 813 -6.56 -52.34 -24.01
N THR A 814 -7.78 -52.49 -23.48
CA THR A 814 -8.43 -53.80 -23.23
C THR A 814 -7.87 -54.75 -22.16
N ALA A 815 -8.54 -54.79 -21.01
CA ALA A 815 -8.84 -56.03 -20.27
C ALA A 815 -10.20 -55.89 -19.56
N VAL A 816 -10.99 -56.96 -19.52
CA VAL A 816 -12.38 -56.95 -19.00
C VAL A 816 -12.40 -57.11 -17.48
N ALA A 817 -13.21 -56.30 -16.79
CA ALA A 817 -13.68 -56.53 -15.42
C ALA A 817 -15.14 -56.06 -15.28
N GLU A 818 -15.89 -56.66 -14.35
CA GLU A 818 -17.36 -56.69 -14.37
C GLU A 818 -18.06 -55.40 -13.88
N SER A 819 -19.28 -55.17 -14.37
CA SER A 819 -20.11 -54.04 -13.97
C SER A 819 -20.73 -54.23 -12.58
N THR A 820 -20.64 -53.21 -11.73
CA THR A 820 -21.53 -53.02 -10.57
C THR A 820 -22.27 -51.71 -10.71
N THR A 821 -23.55 -51.77 -11.07
CA THR A 821 -24.43 -50.60 -11.21
C THR A 821 -25.00 -50.18 -9.85
N THR A 822 -24.29 -49.32 -9.14
CA THR A 822 -24.89 -48.43 -8.13
C THR A 822 -25.46 -47.20 -8.83
N THR A 823 -26.78 -47.12 -8.94
CA THR A 823 -27.49 -45.96 -9.46
C THR A 823 -27.55 -44.87 -8.37
N GLU A 824 -26.47 -44.10 -8.23
CA GLU A 824 -26.58 -42.77 -7.64
C GLU A 824 -27.39 -41.87 -8.59
N GLU A 825 -28.22 -40.98 -8.04
CA GLU A 825 -28.77 -39.89 -8.84
C GLU A 825 -27.62 -39.00 -9.31
N PRO A 826 -27.61 -38.54 -10.58
CA PRO A 826 -26.50 -37.74 -11.08
C PRO A 826 -26.37 -36.47 -10.24
N ALA A 827 -25.21 -36.30 -9.60
CA ALA A 827 -24.87 -35.07 -8.89
C ALA A 827 -25.10 -33.87 -9.83
N CYS A 828 -25.75 -32.83 -9.34
CA CYS A 828 -26.09 -31.66 -10.15
C CYS A 828 -24.79 -30.91 -10.50
N VAL A 829 -24.30 -31.12 -11.73
CA VAL A 829 -23.11 -30.47 -12.28
C VAL A 829 -23.53 -29.16 -12.95
N GLU A 830 -22.90 -28.05 -12.56
CA GLU A 830 -23.09 -26.77 -13.24
C GLU A 830 -22.69 -26.89 -14.71
N THR A 831 -23.63 -26.61 -15.61
CA THR A 831 -23.50 -26.95 -17.04
C THR A 831 -23.53 -25.69 -17.89
N GLN A 832 -22.37 -25.34 -18.46
CA GLN A 832 -22.24 -24.34 -19.52
C GLN A 832 -23.05 -24.79 -20.75
N VAL A 833 -23.92 -23.92 -21.28
CA VAL A 833 -24.70 -24.20 -22.51
C VAL A 833 -24.31 -23.34 -23.71
N VAL A 834 -23.45 -22.33 -23.51
CA VAL A 834 -22.84 -21.54 -24.59
C VAL A 834 -21.60 -22.24 -25.15
N VAL A 835 -21.48 -22.23 -26.47
CA VAL A 835 -20.33 -22.75 -27.24
C VAL A 835 -19.44 -21.60 -27.69
N ASN A 836 -18.13 -21.81 -27.76
CA ASN A 836 -17.12 -20.79 -28.12
C ASN A 836 -17.20 -19.49 -27.28
N PRO A 837 -17.05 -19.55 -25.93
CA PRO A 837 -17.28 -18.41 -25.05
C PRO A 837 -16.27 -17.26 -25.21
N GLY A 838 -15.00 -17.56 -25.49
CA GLY A 838 -13.92 -16.59 -25.74
C GLY A 838 -13.60 -16.38 -27.23
N PHE A 839 -14.46 -16.84 -28.14
CA PHE A 839 -14.26 -16.75 -29.61
C PHE A 839 -13.01 -17.48 -30.16
N ASP A 840 -12.31 -18.29 -29.35
CA ASP A 840 -11.03 -18.94 -29.66
C ASP A 840 -11.09 -20.05 -30.73
N ASP A 841 -12.25 -20.64 -31.01
CA ASP A 841 -12.37 -21.76 -31.97
C ASP A 841 -11.86 -21.41 -33.39
N SER A 842 -11.77 -20.12 -33.74
CA SER A 842 -11.18 -19.66 -35.00
C SER A 842 -10.76 -18.19 -34.98
N ALA A 843 -9.50 -17.91 -35.34
CA ALA A 843 -8.97 -16.55 -35.50
C ALA A 843 -9.61 -15.71 -36.64
N SER A 844 -10.63 -16.22 -37.34
CA SER A 844 -11.35 -15.48 -38.39
C SER A 844 -12.86 -15.78 -38.48
N SER A 845 -13.42 -16.59 -37.57
CA SER A 845 -14.84 -16.94 -37.59
C SER A 845 -15.40 -17.05 -36.17
N LYS A 846 -16.30 -16.13 -35.81
CA LYS A 846 -16.99 -16.12 -34.50
C LYS A 846 -18.09 -17.17 -34.35
N SER A 847 -18.27 -18.04 -35.35
CA SER A 847 -19.20 -19.18 -35.30
C SER A 847 -18.99 -20.00 -34.02
N PRO A 848 -20.05 -20.44 -33.30
CA PRO A 848 -21.47 -20.37 -33.66
C PRO A 848 -22.20 -19.08 -33.26
N TRP A 849 -21.50 -18.01 -32.86
CA TRP A 849 -22.13 -16.69 -32.70
C TRP A 849 -22.48 -16.04 -34.05
N SER A 850 -23.54 -15.25 -34.05
CA SER A 850 -24.08 -14.51 -35.19
C SER A 850 -24.30 -13.03 -34.83
N GLY A 851 -24.41 -12.16 -35.83
CA GLY A 851 -24.58 -10.71 -35.66
C GLY A 851 -23.32 -9.91 -35.99
N ASP A 852 -23.15 -8.78 -35.31
CA ASP A 852 -22.17 -7.72 -35.55
C ASP A 852 -20.83 -7.94 -34.82
N GLY A 853 -19.87 -7.05 -35.06
CA GLY A 853 -18.52 -7.10 -34.49
C GLY A 853 -17.55 -8.03 -35.22
N SER A 854 -16.26 -7.80 -35.01
CA SER A 854 -15.13 -8.50 -35.65
C SER A 854 -14.24 -9.18 -34.59
N ILE A 855 -13.62 -10.31 -34.93
CA ILE A 855 -12.62 -10.91 -34.03
C ILE A 855 -11.36 -10.05 -34.02
N ILE A 856 -10.79 -9.88 -32.83
CA ILE A 856 -9.46 -9.31 -32.58
C ILE A 856 -8.58 -10.33 -31.84
N THR A 857 -7.28 -10.31 -32.12
CA THR A 857 -6.27 -11.16 -31.46
C THR A 857 -5.40 -10.39 -30.45
N ASP A 858 -5.42 -9.06 -30.54
CA ASP A 858 -4.56 -8.17 -29.76
C ASP A 858 -5.44 -7.46 -28.72
N GLY A 859 -5.19 -7.70 -27.43
CA GLY A 859 -5.93 -7.08 -26.33
C GLY A 859 -7.20 -7.82 -25.86
N ALA A 860 -7.36 -9.10 -26.22
CA ALA A 860 -8.36 -10.00 -25.63
C ALA A 860 -8.26 -10.07 -24.08
N ASN A 861 -9.33 -10.50 -23.41
CA ASN A 861 -9.30 -10.77 -21.97
C ASN A 861 -8.75 -12.18 -21.72
N SER A 862 -9.28 -13.16 -22.44
CA SER A 862 -8.78 -14.53 -22.52
C SER A 862 -8.10 -14.73 -23.86
N ALA A 863 -6.76 -14.73 -23.88
CA ALA A 863 -6.02 -14.92 -25.14
C ALA A 863 -6.22 -16.35 -25.70
N PRO A 864 -6.37 -16.52 -27.03
CA PRO A 864 -6.05 -15.54 -28.08
C PRO A 864 -7.12 -14.51 -28.49
N ASN A 865 -8.42 -14.77 -28.41
CA ASN A 865 -9.42 -13.97 -29.17
C ASN A 865 -10.38 -13.14 -28.30
N ALA A 866 -10.96 -12.08 -28.88
CA ALA A 866 -12.14 -11.41 -28.36
C ALA A 866 -13.00 -10.84 -29.51
N ILE A 867 -14.24 -10.39 -29.24
CA ILE A 867 -15.07 -9.68 -30.24
C ILE A 867 -15.02 -8.17 -30.02
N SER A 868 -14.90 -7.41 -31.11
CA SER A 868 -14.82 -5.94 -31.12
C SER A 868 -15.92 -5.31 -31.96
N PHE A 869 -16.64 -4.34 -31.38
CA PHE A 869 -17.70 -3.55 -32.00
C PHE A 869 -17.23 -2.12 -32.22
N VAL A 870 -17.41 -1.60 -33.44
CA VAL A 870 -16.96 -0.26 -33.84
C VAL A 870 -18.15 0.57 -34.27
N PHE A 871 -18.44 1.61 -33.50
CA PHE A 871 -19.48 2.62 -33.77
C PHE A 871 -18.83 3.85 -34.40
N SER A 872 -19.59 4.64 -35.19
CA SER A 872 -19.03 5.80 -35.90
C SER A 872 -20.06 6.91 -36.13
N ASN A 873 -19.59 8.16 -36.25
CA ASN A 873 -20.41 9.36 -36.46
C ASN A 873 -21.44 9.62 -35.33
N GLY A 874 -21.00 9.49 -34.07
CA GLY A 874 -21.78 9.87 -32.88
C GLY A 874 -22.94 8.94 -32.52
N GLY A 875 -23.08 7.78 -33.16
CA GLY A 875 -24.12 6.81 -32.83
C GLY A 875 -23.89 5.41 -33.38
N GLY A 876 -24.80 4.50 -33.04
CA GLY A 876 -24.97 3.20 -33.69
C GLY A 876 -25.46 2.10 -32.74
N ASP A 877 -26.13 1.11 -33.33
CA ASP A 877 -26.57 -0.12 -32.66
C ASP A 877 -25.78 -1.32 -33.23
N ALA A 878 -25.49 -2.32 -32.40
CA ALA A 878 -24.86 -3.58 -32.78
C ALA A 878 -25.35 -4.72 -31.89
N GLN A 879 -25.46 -5.93 -32.40
CA GLN A 879 -25.89 -7.10 -31.62
C GLN A 879 -25.02 -8.32 -31.92
N ILE A 880 -24.64 -9.08 -30.89
CA ILE A 880 -24.15 -10.46 -31.05
C ILE A 880 -25.08 -11.44 -30.35
N SER A 881 -25.29 -12.62 -30.94
CA SER A 881 -26.23 -13.62 -30.44
C SER A 881 -25.82 -15.07 -30.71
N GLN A 882 -26.27 -15.99 -29.87
CA GLN A 882 -26.15 -17.43 -30.05
C GLN A 882 -27.47 -18.11 -29.69
N THR A 883 -27.98 -18.94 -30.60
CA THR A 883 -29.21 -19.71 -30.39
C THR A 883 -28.95 -20.88 -29.45
N LEU A 884 -29.54 -20.84 -28.27
CA LEU A 884 -29.49 -21.91 -27.28
C LEU A 884 -30.77 -22.76 -27.34
N THR A 885 -30.70 -24.02 -26.90
CA THR A 885 -31.85 -24.93 -26.88
C THR A 885 -31.94 -25.67 -25.55
N LYS A 886 -33.16 -26.12 -25.19
CA LYS A 886 -33.44 -26.90 -23.96
C LYS A 886 -33.00 -26.18 -22.68
N LEU A 887 -33.45 -24.94 -22.47
CA LEU A 887 -33.19 -24.21 -21.23
C LEU A 887 -34.29 -24.53 -20.19
N ASP A 888 -33.91 -25.17 -19.08
CA ASP A 888 -34.84 -25.79 -18.12
C ASP A 888 -34.36 -25.63 -16.66
N GLY A 889 -34.17 -24.39 -16.22
CA GLY A 889 -33.77 -24.06 -14.85
C GLY A 889 -33.35 -22.60 -14.66
N THR A 890 -32.46 -22.39 -13.69
CA THR A 890 -31.81 -21.11 -13.37
C THR A 890 -30.36 -21.13 -13.89
N TYR A 891 -29.92 -20.05 -14.51
CA TYR A 891 -28.64 -19.92 -15.22
C TYR A 891 -27.93 -18.63 -14.83
N ARG A 892 -26.60 -18.68 -14.68
CA ARG A 892 -25.74 -17.51 -14.54
C ARG A 892 -25.17 -17.13 -15.90
N LEU A 893 -25.50 -15.93 -16.36
CA LEU A 893 -24.82 -15.24 -17.46
C LEU A 893 -23.61 -14.51 -16.88
N SER A 894 -22.44 -14.63 -17.49
CA SER A 894 -21.30 -13.74 -17.19
C SER A 894 -20.57 -13.39 -18.49
N TYR A 895 -20.00 -12.19 -18.58
CA TYR A 895 -19.21 -11.73 -19.73
C TYR A 895 -18.25 -10.61 -19.32
N ASN A 896 -17.13 -10.49 -20.01
CA ASN A 896 -16.21 -9.35 -19.89
C ASN A 896 -16.53 -8.31 -20.98
N TRP A 897 -16.42 -7.03 -20.67
CA TRP A 897 -16.55 -5.93 -21.64
C TRP A 897 -15.58 -4.78 -21.34
N GLY A 898 -15.28 -3.92 -22.31
CA GLY A 898 -14.52 -2.69 -22.09
C GLY A 898 -14.53 -1.74 -23.29
N VAL A 899 -14.31 -0.44 -23.05
CA VAL A 899 -14.25 0.59 -24.09
C VAL A 899 -12.80 1.02 -24.30
N PHE A 900 -12.19 0.52 -25.37
CA PHE A 900 -10.73 0.51 -25.54
C PHE A 900 -10.18 1.66 -26.39
N SER A 901 -10.96 2.21 -27.33
CA SER A 901 -10.52 3.33 -28.16
C SER A 901 -11.68 4.18 -28.65
N GLY A 902 -11.38 5.43 -29.02
CA GLY A 902 -12.32 6.35 -29.64
C GLY A 902 -11.57 7.48 -30.33
N VAL A 903 -12.14 7.98 -31.43
CA VAL A 903 -11.58 9.02 -32.30
C VAL A 903 -12.59 10.18 -32.34
N GLY A 904 -12.10 11.42 -32.32
CA GLY A 904 -12.95 12.61 -32.36
C GLY A 904 -13.91 12.78 -31.17
N VAL A 905 -13.61 12.16 -30.02
CA VAL A 905 -14.54 12.16 -28.88
C VAL A 905 -14.60 13.53 -28.21
N GLY A 906 -15.76 14.19 -28.33
CA GLY A 906 -16.03 15.55 -27.87
C GLY A 906 -16.51 15.61 -26.42
N ALA A 907 -17.74 16.10 -26.20
CA ALA A 907 -18.38 16.20 -24.88
C ALA A 907 -18.61 14.85 -24.16
N GLY A 908 -18.36 13.73 -24.83
CA GLY A 908 -18.43 12.38 -24.29
C GLY A 908 -19.34 11.45 -25.10
N PHE A 909 -19.51 10.23 -24.59
CA PHE A 909 -20.45 9.24 -25.14
C PHE A 909 -21.29 8.62 -24.03
N SER A 910 -22.43 8.07 -24.40
CA SER A 910 -23.29 7.23 -23.57
C SER A 910 -23.68 6.00 -24.37
N CYS A 911 -23.14 4.86 -23.96
CA CYS A 911 -23.47 3.55 -24.49
C CYS A 911 -24.36 2.78 -23.51
N SER A 912 -24.91 1.68 -24.01
CA SER A 912 -25.49 0.61 -23.21
C SER A 912 -25.07 -0.75 -23.79
N ILE A 913 -24.84 -1.73 -22.93
CA ILE A 913 -24.66 -3.14 -23.31
C ILE A 913 -25.74 -3.91 -22.55
N THR A 914 -26.76 -4.36 -23.28
CA THR A 914 -27.99 -4.95 -22.71
C THR A 914 -28.07 -6.44 -23.04
N PRO A 915 -27.85 -7.32 -22.05
CA PRO A 915 -28.06 -8.76 -22.22
C PRO A 915 -29.54 -9.12 -22.33
N LYS A 916 -29.86 -10.13 -23.16
CA LYS A 916 -31.21 -10.67 -23.34
C LYS A 916 -31.18 -12.19 -23.53
N VAL A 917 -32.22 -12.86 -23.04
CA VAL A 917 -32.44 -14.31 -23.24
C VAL A 917 -33.80 -14.50 -23.90
N GLY A 918 -33.82 -14.66 -25.23
CA GLY A 918 -35.03 -14.66 -26.03
C GLY A 918 -35.79 -13.34 -25.91
N GLY A 919 -36.95 -13.36 -25.23
CA GLY A 919 -37.75 -12.17 -24.97
C GLY A 919 -37.40 -11.42 -23.68
N ASP A 920 -36.66 -12.05 -22.76
CA ASP A 920 -36.36 -11.47 -21.46
C ASP A 920 -35.17 -10.52 -21.54
N VAL A 921 -35.32 -9.31 -21.01
CA VAL A 921 -34.28 -8.29 -20.95
C VAL A 921 -33.66 -8.30 -19.55
N LEU A 922 -32.34 -8.50 -19.50
CA LEU A 922 -31.54 -8.47 -18.28
C LEU A 922 -31.00 -7.05 -18.03
N LEU A 923 -30.32 -6.82 -16.90
CA LEU A 923 -29.85 -5.48 -16.53
C LEU A 923 -28.75 -5.03 -17.50
N GLY A 924 -28.94 -3.88 -18.16
CA GLY A 924 -27.90 -3.29 -19.00
C GLY A 924 -26.84 -2.59 -18.18
N VAL A 925 -25.58 -2.65 -18.64
CA VAL A 925 -24.53 -1.73 -18.20
C VAL A 925 -24.48 -0.51 -19.13
N TYR A 926 -23.98 0.62 -18.62
CA TYR A 926 -24.00 1.90 -19.34
C TYR A 926 -22.59 2.53 -19.41
N PRO A 927 -21.76 2.14 -20.41
CA PRO A 927 -20.43 2.72 -20.57
C PRO A 927 -20.50 4.20 -21.00
N GLY A 928 -19.89 5.09 -20.22
CA GLY A 928 -19.72 6.52 -20.57
C GLY A 928 -18.26 7.02 -20.52
N ASP A 929 -17.33 6.13 -20.19
CA ASP A 929 -15.89 6.41 -20.03
C ASP A 929 -15.07 5.27 -20.64
N TYR A 930 -13.81 5.56 -20.98
CA TYR A 930 -12.83 4.54 -21.37
C TYR A 930 -12.53 3.58 -20.22
N THR A 931 -12.49 2.30 -20.52
CA THR A 931 -12.47 1.21 -19.53
C THR A 931 -11.59 0.07 -20.01
N GLY A 932 -10.87 -0.56 -19.08
CA GLY A 932 -10.28 -1.88 -19.31
C GLY A 932 -11.37 -2.96 -19.29
N TRP A 933 -10.96 -4.23 -19.25
CA TRP A 933 -11.88 -5.34 -19.10
C TRP A 933 -12.60 -5.30 -17.73
N ILE A 934 -13.94 -5.29 -17.77
CA ILE A 934 -14.85 -5.29 -16.63
C ILE A 934 -15.70 -6.57 -16.69
N PRO A 935 -15.67 -7.41 -15.65
CA PRO A 935 -16.52 -8.60 -15.56
C PRO A 935 -17.93 -8.25 -15.09
N GLU A 936 -18.93 -8.72 -15.82
CA GLU A 936 -20.34 -8.68 -15.45
C GLU A 936 -20.88 -10.08 -15.19
N SER A 937 -21.83 -10.21 -14.25
CA SER A 937 -22.49 -11.49 -13.97
C SER A 937 -23.90 -11.31 -13.41
N GLN A 938 -24.87 -12.03 -13.99
CA GLN A 938 -26.30 -11.91 -13.70
C GLN A 938 -26.98 -13.28 -13.73
N THR A 939 -28.15 -13.40 -13.08
CA THR A 939 -28.90 -14.67 -13.03
C THR A 939 -30.23 -14.54 -13.77
N TRP A 940 -30.49 -15.45 -14.70
CA TRP A 940 -31.77 -15.62 -15.39
C TRP A 940 -32.41 -16.94 -14.95
N SER A 941 -33.75 -17.01 -14.96
CA SER A 941 -34.45 -18.27 -14.69
C SER A 941 -35.67 -18.42 -15.59
N SER A 942 -35.80 -19.61 -16.16
CA SER A 942 -36.94 -20.06 -16.99
C SER A 942 -38.28 -20.19 -16.23
N ALA A 943 -38.33 -19.76 -14.96
CA ALA A 943 -39.48 -19.85 -14.06
C ALA A 943 -40.10 -21.26 -13.95
N GLY A 944 -39.28 -22.31 -14.12
CA GLY A 944 -39.70 -23.72 -14.08
C GLY A 944 -40.32 -24.26 -15.38
N ASN A 945 -40.37 -23.48 -16.46
CA ASN A 945 -40.86 -23.93 -17.76
C ASN A 945 -39.68 -24.31 -18.68
N ALA A 946 -39.78 -25.43 -19.39
CA ALA A 946 -38.74 -25.81 -20.36
C ALA A 946 -38.85 -24.93 -21.63
N VAL A 947 -37.87 -24.06 -21.85
CA VAL A 947 -37.75 -23.21 -23.04
C VAL A 947 -37.02 -24.01 -24.13
N ALA A 948 -37.75 -24.39 -25.17
CA ALA A 948 -37.24 -25.26 -26.23
C ALA A 948 -36.06 -24.64 -27.00
N GLN A 949 -36.14 -23.35 -27.29
CA GLN A 949 -35.13 -22.56 -28.00
C GLN A 949 -35.24 -21.09 -27.56
N ALA A 950 -34.10 -20.43 -27.35
CA ALA A 950 -34.01 -18.99 -27.12
C ALA A 950 -32.63 -18.46 -27.53
N ASP A 951 -32.58 -17.26 -28.09
CA ASP A 951 -31.31 -16.61 -28.41
C ASP A 951 -30.77 -15.87 -27.18
N LEU A 952 -29.59 -16.26 -26.70
CA LEU A 952 -28.79 -15.40 -25.83
C LEU A 952 -28.20 -14.30 -26.71
N SER A 953 -28.38 -13.04 -26.33
CA SER A 953 -27.80 -11.91 -27.07
C SER A 953 -27.30 -10.79 -26.16
N LEU A 954 -26.28 -10.08 -26.65
CA LEU A 954 -25.84 -8.79 -26.13
C LEU A 954 -26.18 -7.74 -27.18
N VAL A 955 -27.02 -6.77 -26.82
CA VAL A 955 -27.39 -5.64 -27.67
C VAL A 955 -26.64 -4.41 -27.17
N LEU A 956 -25.74 -3.89 -28.00
CA LEU A 956 -24.99 -2.68 -27.76
C LEU A 956 -25.65 -1.52 -28.50
N ALA A 957 -25.82 -0.39 -27.83
CA ALA A 957 -26.33 0.84 -28.43
C ALA A 957 -25.55 2.04 -27.89
N CYS A 958 -24.98 2.86 -28.76
CA CYS A 958 -24.13 3.99 -28.41
C CYS A 958 -24.63 5.30 -29.04
N SER A 959 -24.41 6.40 -28.34
CA SER A 959 -24.66 7.77 -28.81
C SER A 959 -23.71 8.77 -28.15
N GLY A 960 -23.37 9.87 -28.82
CA GLY A 960 -22.48 10.90 -28.27
C GLY A 960 -21.81 11.76 -29.32
N GLU A 961 -20.77 12.47 -28.93
CA GLU A 961 -19.87 13.18 -29.84
C GLU A 961 -18.61 12.33 -30.04
N TYR A 962 -18.52 11.62 -31.18
CA TYR A 962 -17.34 10.84 -31.57
C TYR A 962 -17.33 10.54 -33.09
N ASP A 963 -16.17 10.54 -33.73
CA ASP A 963 -16.02 10.04 -35.10
C ASP A 963 -16.06 8.51 -35.13
N GLN A 964 -15.43 7.87 -34.14
CA GLN A 964 -15.37 6.42 -33.96
C GLN A 964 -15.29 6.05 -32.47
N LEU A 965 -15.87 4.92 -32.07
CA LEU A 965 -15.80 4.38 -30.71
C LEU A 965 -15.76 2.84 -30.75
N THR A 966 -14.88 2.23 -29.96
CA THR A 966 -14.64 0.77 -29.96
C THR A 966 -14.93 0.15 -28.61
N ILE A 967 -15.85 -0.82 -28.59
CA ILE A 967 -16.19 -1.63 -27.42
C ILE A 967 -15.84 -3.08 -27.71
N ASN A 968 -15.08 -3.72 -26.82
CA ASN A 968 -14.79 -5.16 -26.91
C ASN A 968 -15.62 -5.94 -25.89
N VAL A 969 -15.91 -7.20 -26.20
CA VAL A 969 -16.60 -8.17 -25.34
C VAL A 969 -15.86 -9.52 -25.42
N ASP A 970 -15.82 -10.25 -24.31
CA ASP A 970 -15.11 -11.53 -24.19
C ASP A 970 -15.74 -12.44 -23.11
N ASP A 971 -15.30 -13.70 -23.03
CA ASP A 971 -15.70 -14.73 -22.05
C ASP A 971 -17.21 -14.84 -21.80
N ILE A 972 -18.04 -14.85 -22.86
CA ILE A 972 -19.49 -14.92 -22.69
C ILE A 972 -19.89 -16.33 -22.25
N THR A 973 -20.32 -16.47 -21.00
CA THR A 973 -20.70 -17.74 -20.36
C THR A 973 -22.18 -17.74 -19.97
N PHE A 974 -22.84 -18.88 -20.11
CA PHE A 974 -24.21 -19.09 -19.63
C PHE A 974 -24.32 -20.49 -19.03
N THR A 975 -24.23 -20.56 -17.70
CA THR A 975 -24.04 -21.81 -16.96
C THR A 975 -25.26 -22.11 -16.07
N LYS A 976 -25.85 -23.30 -16.22
CA LYS A 976 -26.95 -23.79 -15.39
C LYS A 976 -26.49 -23.98 -13.95
N LEU A 977 -27.18 -23.38 -12.99
CA LEU A 977 -26.84 -23.42 -11.56
C LEU A 977 -27.45 -24.63 -10.84
N CYS A 978 -26.80 -25.05 -9.75
CA CYS A 978 -27.16 -26.24 -8.98
C CYS A 978 -27.24 -25.99 -7.47
N GLY A 979 -28.06 -26.79 -6.78
CA GLY A 979 -28.20 -26.75 -5.33
C GLY A 979 -28.81 -25.43 -4.80
N PRO A 980 -28.43 -24.96 -3.59
CA PRO A 980 -29.01 -23.76 -2.97
C PRO A 980 -28.62 -22.43 -3.65
N GLN A 981 -27.92 -22.46 -4.78
CA GLN A 981 -27.73 -21.27 -5.64
C GLN A 981 -28.84 -21.10 -6.69
N ALA A 982 -29.79 -22.05 -6.78
CA ALA A 982 -30.87 -22.04 -7.76
C ALA A 982 -32.24 -21.57 -7.20
N SER A 983 -32.27 -21.10 -5.94
CA SER A 983 -33.47 -20.79 -5.14
C SER A 983 -33.42 -19.41 -4.48
#